data_AF-A0A9E5QPE3-F1
#
_entry.id   AF-A0A9E5QPE3-F1
#
_cell.length_a   1.000
_cell.length_b   1.000
_cell.length_c   1.000
_cell.angle_alpha   90.00
_cell.angle_beta   90.00
_cell.angle_gamma   90.00
#
_symmetry.space_group_name_H-M   'P 1'
#
loop_
_entity.id
_entity.type
_entity.pdbx_description
1 polymer ?
#
loop_
_entity_poly.entity_id
_entity_poly.type
_entity_poly.pdbx_seq_one_letter_code
_entity_poly.pdbx_strand_id
1 'polypeptide(L)'
;MRTHATLRLRIAAAFLALFACLAGFSPPADAFRLEGFVSVQASDGGSGQIWFNCDGDSTCRGTYMAVMRTPVCTDEAGRVDTITITGLDLSRPGPISGSVTLTAIQGPEFRRLPDGSCESLPGALSDFSSPFTGTWNGTKAELIFPNTGGVNLTGSATLVTRLAHVTGSLSGSGGGDSISLTYSCQGENPCTGNATLVESEPGCSNTHTMSNKFAIVGLNLSQPGSSSGGVILRGGDIDTRHNADGTCTYFTGPSRDGGEWAAITWNGSTGTITTQPSSDDIPISGGFSATFTTLPGITRAPVFEMTVTSNITPTVSSATANIQYRSQDVGTSGSVYTFAVAPENLVAKSTATKPLVVGKAGTDGAVACVLAQLNASGQLQAVSASQMQAYVSGVLSSQGQAVSVINGVATASIAGSTFYVGYGSSADAMMSGGVNRSVVTVPGTQVCQPQPPQTGWWWNAAEDGRGYTIESTGSKVFFAAYLYDISGRSTWYIAAGPTSLDGSLFVGDLESYSNGQTLTGAFRSPVRPPVLNGKLTLAFSDPTHGTLSWPGGTIAITRMEYGVGGVNAVPQANQPENGWWLSGLDDGRGFFIEWQAGTAFMAGFMYDDTGAPAWYIAAKPRTDNAQVFSSQWERYVNGQTLTGAYRPPDRPPTYVGAATIQFQGAETAIMTMPGGRQVNLSRYRF
;
A
#
# COMPACT_ATOMS: atom_id res chain seq x y z
N MET A 1 8.98 14.44 -59.77
CA MET A 1 7.75 15.20 -60.10
C MET A 1 7.14 15.71 -58.80
N ARG A 2 6.86 17.04 -58.73
CA ARG A 2 6.17 17.81 -57.66
C ARG A 2 6.93 17.88 -56.31
N THR A 3 7.50 18.97 -55.78
CA THR A 3 7.15 20.39 -55.51
C THR A 3 5.98 20.69 -54.56
N HIS A 4 6.32 21.52 -53.55
CA HIS A 4 5.54 22.35 -52.60
C HIS A 4 5.14 21.70 -51.25
N ALA A 5 5.29 22.31 -50.05
CA ALA A 5 5.51 23.73 -49.71
C ALA A 5 6.13 23.97 -48.30
N THR A 6 7.16 24.84 -48.28
CA THR A 6 7.43 26.01 -47.40
C THR A 6 7.31 25.99 -45.86
N LEU A 7 8.48 26.26 -45.25
CA LEU A 7 8.84 27.41 -44.39
C LEU A 7 8.23 27.51 -42.96
N ARG A 8 9.09 27.51 -41.95
CA ARG A 8 9.03 28.50 -40.85
C ARG A 8 10.37 28.77 -40.17
N LEU A 9 10.55 30.05 -39.91
CA LEU A 9 11.66 30.76 -39.30
C LEU A 9 11.83 30.46 -37.79
N ARG A 10 13.10 30.52 -37.38
CA ARG A 10 13.70 30.82 -36.06
C ARG A 10 12.79 31.37 -34.96
N ILE A 11 12.84 30.72 -33.79
CA ILE A 11 13.09 31.37 -32.49
C ILE A 11 14.16 30.55 -31.76
N ALA A 12 15.28 31.21 -31.46
CA ALA A 12 16.32 30.71 -30.57
C ALA A 12 15.98 31.09 -29.11
N ALA A 13 16.43 30.24 -28.19
CA ALA A 13 16.80 30.57 -26.82
C ALA A 13 15.75 31.27 -25.93
N ALA A 14 14.98 30.46 -25.19
CA ALA A 14 14.67 30.70 -23.78
C ALA A 14 13.79 29.56 -23.25
N PHE A 15 14.38 28.44 -22.81
CA PHE A 15 13.84 27.55 -21.78
C PHE A 15 14.96 26.63 -21.25
N LEU A 16 16.13 27.23 -20.96
CA LEU A 16 17.09 26.68 -20.01
C LEU A 16 16.74 27.27 -18.63
N ALA A 17 15.72 26.71 -17.97
CA ALA A 17 15.43 26.89 -16.53
C ALA A 17 14.08 26.26 -16.13
N LEU A 18 13.85 24.97 -16.44
CA LEU A 18 12.71 24.24 -15.84
C LEU A 18 12.93 22.72 -15.68
N PHE A 19 14.18 22.25 -15.78
CA PHE A 19 14.55 20.85 -15.51
C PHE A 19 15.17 20.67 -14.12
N ALA A 20 14.51 21.24 -13.11
CA ALA A 20 14.86 21.04 -11.70
C ALA A 20 13.60 21.01 -10.83
N CYS A 21 12.70 20.05 -11.08
CA CYS A 21 11.64 19.64 -10.14
C CYS A 21 10.93 18.34 -10.59
N LEU A 22 11.70 17.35 -11.08
CA LEU A 22 11.21 15.97 -11.26
C LEU A 22 12.06 14.98 -10.44
N ALA A 23 12.47 15.41 -9.25
CA ALA A 23 13.17 14.56 -8.30
C ALA A 23 12.20 14.14 -7.19
N GLY A 24 12.01 12.83 -7.06
CA GLY A 24 11.44 12.20 -5.89
C GLY A 24 9.94 11.92 -5.99
N PHE A 25 9.59 10.65 -6.18
CA PHE A 25 8.50 10.12 -5.38
C PHE A 25 8.91 10.32 -3.91
N SER A 26 8.42 11.38 -3.29
CA SER A 26 8.41 11.45 -1.84
C SER A 26 7.39 10.43 -1.36
N PRO A 27 7.72 9.55 -0.40
CA PRO A 27 6.72 8.69 0.20
C PRO A 27 5.61 9.58 0.79
N PRO A 28 4.36 9.10 0.86
CA PRO A 28 3.35 9.75 1.69
C PRO A 28 3.94 9.91 3.09
N ALA A 29 3.64 11.02 3.76
CA ALA A 29 4.30 11.46 5.00
C ALA A 29 4.31 10.42 6.15
N ASP A 30 3.53 9.34 6.02
CA ASP A 30 3.32 8.28 7.00
C ASP A 30 3.72 6.85 6.53
N ALA A 31 4.33 6.67 5.34
CA ALA A 31 4.73 5.34 4.87
C ALA A 31 6.09 4.89 5.43
N PHE A 32 6.20 3.63 5.86
CA PHE A 32 7.48 3.03 6.25
C PHE A 32 8.34 2.83 5.01
N ARG A 33 9.61 3.25 5.06
CA ARG A 33 10.59 2.88 4.04
C ARG A 33 11.46 1.74 4.53
N LEU A 34 11.51 0.66 3.76
CA LEU A 34 12.35 -0.49 4.04
C LEU A 34 13.47 -0.60 3.01
N GLU A 35 14.64 -1.00 3.47
CA GLU A 35 15.72 -1.55 2.64
C GLU A 35 15.97 -2.99 3.08
N GLY A 36 16.02 -3.91 2.14
CA GLY A 36 16.14 -5.32 2.43
C GLY A 36 16.94 -6.10 1.41
N PHE A 37 17.23 -7.34 1.78
CA PHE A 37 17.87 -8.30 0.90
C PHE A 37 17.26 -9.69 1.07
N VAL A 38 17.31 -10.49 0.00
CA VAL A 38 16.95 -11.90 -0.03
C VAL A 38 18.08 -12.68 -0.68
N SER A 39 18.54 -13.72 0.00
CA SER A 39 19.50 -14.68 -0.52
C SER A 39 18.77 -15.87 -1.14
N VAL A 40 19.21 -16.28 -2.31
CA VAL A 40 18.66 -17.40 -3.08
C VAL A 40 19.70 -18.51 -3.15
N GLN A 41 19.29 -19.74 -2.82
CA GLN A 41 20.09 -20.96 -2.98
C GLN A 41 19.21 -22.06 -3.57
N ALA A 42 19.57 -22.55 -4.76
CA ALA A 42 18.86 -23.62 -5.44
C ALA A 42 19.61 -24.96 -5.27
N SER A 43 18.85 -26.06 -5.18
CA SER A 43 19.41 -27.41 -5.00
C SER A 43 20.25 -27.90 -6.19
N ASP A 44 20.08 -27.31 -7.37
CA ASP A 44 20.86 -27.59 -8.57
C ASP A 44 22.23 -26.87 -8.59
N GLY A 45 22.54 -26.07 -7.57
CA GLY A 45 23.76 -25.27 -7.47
C GLY A 45 23.62 -23.80 -7.87
N GLY A 46 22.42 -23.37 -8.28
CA GLY A 46 22.13 -21.97 -8.59
C GLY A 46 22.11 -21.10 -7.34
N SER A 47 22.48 -19.83 -7.48
CA SER A 47 22.49 -18.88 -6.37
C SER A 47 22.09 -17.49 -6.82
N GLY A 48 21.74 -16.62 -5.87
CA GLY A 48 21.44 -15.23 -6.20
C GLY A 48 21.27 -14.36 -4.98
N GLN A 49 21.33 -13.06 -5.21
CA GLN A 49 21.05 -12.02 -4.23
C GLN A 49 20.06 -11.03 -4.82
N ILE A 50 19.06 -10.69 -4.03
CA ILE A 50 18.05 -9.69 -4.38
C ILE A 50 18.14 -8.61 -3.32
N TRP A 51 18.44 -7.38 -3.71
CA TRP A 51 18.33 -6.20 -2.88
C TRP A 51 17.07 -5.46 -3.24
N PHE A 52 16.41 -4.84 -2.28
CA PHE A 52 15.24 -4.03 -2.57
C PHE A 52 15.12 -2.86 -1.63
N ASN A 53 14.42 -1.84 -2.11
CA ASN A 53 13.77 -0.89 -1.23
C ASN A 53 12.27 -0.85 -1.55
N CYS A 54 11.47 -0.50 -0.56
CA CYS A 54 10.04 -0.34 -0.74
C CYS A 54 9.46 0.61 0.31
N ASP A 55 8.34 1.24 -0.04
CA ASP A 55 7.61 2.14 0.82
C ASP A 55 6.20 1.56 1.10
N GLY A 56 5.76 1.51 2.36
CA GLY A 56 4.43 1.08 2.80
C GLY A 56 4.39 0.34 4.14
N ASP A 57 3.23 0.34 4.79
CA ASP A 57 3.01 -0.17 6.18
C ASP A 57 2.30 -1.53 6.27
N SER A 58 1.74 -1.99 5.16
CA SER A 58 0.88 -3.17 5.01
C SER A 58 1.08 -3.78 3.63
N THR A 59 1.13 -2.91 2.61
CA THR A 59 1.67 -3.22 1.28
C THR A 59 2.87 -2.33 1.00
N CYS A 60 4.07 -2.90 1.03
CA CYS A 60 5.32 -2.23 0.72
C CYS A 60 5.59 -2.36 -0.78
N ARG A 61 5.78 -1.23 -1.50
CA ARG A 61 6.06 -1.23 -2.94
C ARG A 61 7.34 -0.49 -3.24
N GLY A 62 8.13 -1.01 -4.16
CA GLY A 62 9.34 -0.30 -4.58
C GLY A 62 10.08 -1.03 -5.69
N THR A 63 11.40 -0.95 -5.66
CA THR A 63 12.27 -1.50 -6.70
C THR A 63 13.23 -2.51 -6.09
N TYR A 64 13.41 -3.63 -6.78
CA TYR A 64 14.46 -4.58 -6.47
C TYR A 64 15.55 -4.55 -7.54
N MET A 65 16.75 -4.93 -7.12
CA MET A 65 17.85 -5.31 -7.96
C MET A 65 18.23 -6.76 -7.63
N ALA A 66 18.34 -7.62 -8.62
CA ALA A 66 18.75 -9.01 -8.44
C ALA A 66 20.04 -9.28 -9.21
N VAL A 67 20.91 -10.09 -8.64
CA VAL A 67 22.07 -10.68 -9.31
C VAL A 67 21.96 -12.19 -9.09
N MET A 68 21.89 -12.95 -10.18
CA MET A 68 21.62 -14.38 -10.15
C MET A 68 22.70 -15.12 -10.93
N ARG A 69 23.07 -16.30 -10.44
CA ARG A 69 23.99 -17.22 -11.11
C ARG A 69 23.32 -18.56 -11.28
N THR A 70 23.28 -19.05 -12.51
CA THR A 70 22.77 -20.40 -12.78
C THR A 70 23.88 -21.44 -12.60
N PRO A 71 23.55 -22.72 -12.36
CA PRO A 71 24.56 -23.76 -12.19
C PRO A 71 25.40 -24.05 -13.45
N VAL A 72 24.89 -23.70 -14.63
CA VAL A 72 25.48 -24.05 -15.93
C VAL A 72 26.31 -22.93 -16.54
N CYS A 73 26.24 -21.72 -15.97
CA CYS A 73 26.88 -20.51 -16.46
C CYS A 73 27.98 -20.02 -15.50
N THR A 74 29.09 -19.52 -16.05
CA THR A 74 30.16 -18.91 -15.23
C THR A 74 29.87 -17.47 -14.83
N ASP A 75 29.04 -16.78 -15.62
CA ASP A 75 28.61 -15.39 -15.52
C ASP A 75 27.38 -15.20 -14.62
N GLU A 76 27.19 -13.95 -14.18
CA GLU A 76 26.05 -13.51 -13.36
C GLU A 76 25.07 -12.71 -14.23
N ALA A 77 23.77 -12.93 -14.03
CA ALA A 77 22.71 -12.17 -14.68
C ALA A 77 22.10 -11.15 -13.69
N GLY A 78 22.21 -9.88 -14.03
CA GLY A 78 21.62 -8.77 -13.29
C GLY A 78 20.19 -8.45 -13.74
N ARG A 79 19.30 -8.03 -12.82
CA ARG A 79 17.93 -7.58 -13.11
C ARG A 79 17.52 -6.40 -12.24
N VAL A 80 16.69 -5.50 -12.75
CA VAL A 80 16.08 -4.43 -11.95
C VAL A 80 14.62 -4.19 -12.31
N ASP A 81 13.72 -4.40 -11.35
CA ASP A 81 12.28 -4.18 -11.56
C ASP A 81 11.49 -3.94 -10.26
N THR A 82 10.16 -4.01 -10.29
CA THR A 82 9.28 -3.72 -9.16
C THR A 82 9.21 -4.89 -8.18
N ILE A 83 9.25 -4.55 -6.90
CA ILE A 83 8.85 -5.43 -5.81
C ILE A 83 7.54 -4.95 -5.19
N THR A 84 6.65 -5.87 -4.84
CA THR A 84 5.49 -5.63 -3.98
C THR A 84 5.45 -6.67 -2.87
N ILE A 85 5.40 -6.21 -1.63
CA ILE A 85 5.25 -7.05 -0.43
C ILE A 85 3.89 -6.72 0.16
N THR A 86 3.02 -7.71 0.30
CA THR A 86 1.69 -7.57 0.96
C THR A 86 1.69 -8.31 2.29
N GLY A 87 0.80 -7.94 3.21
CA GLY A 87 0.67 -8.58 4.53
C GLY A 87 1.78 -8.19 5.52
N LEU A 88 2.51 -7.10 5.23
CA LEU A 88 3.63 -6.65 6.03
C LEU A 88 3.16 -5.66 7.10
N ASP A 89 2.47 -6.10 8.15
CA ASP A 89 2.07 -5.21 9.25
C ASP A 89 3.29 -4.77 10.07
N LEU A 90 3.81 -3.58 9.77
CA LEU A 90 4.96 -2.99 10.47
C LEU A 90 4.54 -2.12 11.66
N SER A 91 3.24 -2.03 11.94
CA SER A 91 2.74 -1.13 12.98
C SER A 91 3.20 -1.54 14.38
N ARG A 92 3.58 -2.82 14.59
CA ARG A 92 3.98 -3.37 15.90
C ARG A 92 4.97 -4.53 15.80
N PRO A 93 5.95 -4.63 16.72
CA PRO A 93 6.76 -5.83 16.84
C PRO A 93 5.92 -7.09 17.03
N GLY A 94 6.21 -8.15 16.29
CA GLY A 94 5.44 -9.40 16.31
C GLY A 94 5.68 -10.29 15.09
N PRO A 95 4.95 -11.41 14.97
CA PRO A 95 4.97 -12.22 13.77
C PRO A 95 4.37 -11.46 12.58
N ILE A 96 4.96 -11.63 11.40
CA ILE A 96 4.48 -11.07 10.13
C ILE A 96 4.31 -12.20 9.11
N SER A 97 3.35 -12.07 8.20
CA SER A 97 3.13 -13.06 7.15
C SER A 97 2.42 -12.44 5.96
N GLY A 98 2.80 -12.83 4.75
CA GLY A 98 2.22 -12.23 3.56
C GLY A 98 2.77 -12.82 2.28
N SER A 99 2.87 -12.02 1.23
CA SER A 99 3.40 -12.44 -0.07
C SER A 99 4.36 -11.40 -0.64
N VAL A 100 5.48 -11.85 -1.18
CA VAL A 100 6.40 -11.04 -1.99
C VAL A 100 6.19 -11.37 -3.45
N THR A 101 6.04 -10.34 -4.28
CA THR A 101 5.96 -10.44 -5.74
C THR A 101 7.07 -9.61 -6.37
N LEU A 102 7.84 -10.23 -7.26
CA LEU A 102 8.91 -9.61 -8.05
C LEU A 102 8.49 -9.67 -9.51
N THR A 103 8.38 -8.51 -10.17
CA THR A 103 7.94 -8.47 -11.57
C THR A 103 9.09 -8.79 -12.53
N ALA A 104 8.79 -9.45 -13.64
CA ALA A 104 9.75 -9.72 -14.72
C ALA A 104 11.11 -10.28 -14.25
N ILE A 105 11.11 -11.28 -13.36
CA ILE A 105 12.33 -11.91 -12.83
C ILE A 105 12.56 -13.33 -13.35
N GLN A 106 11.49 -14.05 -13.70
CA GLN A 106 11.60 -15.41 -14.21
C GLN A 106 11.83 -15.36 -15.71
N GLY A 107 13.02 -15.81 -16.14
CA GLY A 107 13.46 -15.69 -17.52
C GLY A 107 13.36 -16.96 -18.36
N PRO A 108 13.49 -16.79 -19.69
CA PRO A 108 13.62 -17.88 -20.65
C PRO A 108 14.92 -18.67 -20.43
N GLU A 109 14.99 -19.88 -20.98
CA GLU A 109 16.16 -20.76 -20.90
C GLU A 109 17.44 -20.07 -21.40
N PHE A 110 18.57 -20.37 -20.77
CA PHE A 110 19.90 -19.91 -21.21
C PHE A 110 20.53 -20.95 -22.13
N ARG A 111 21.22 -20.48 -23.18
CA ARG A 111 22.09 -21.34 -23.99
C ARG A 111 23.53 -21.19 -23.51
N ARG A 112 24.11 -22.29 -23.01
CA ARG A 112 25.54 -22.33 -22.66
C ARG A 112 26.41 -22.29 -23.92
N LEU A 113 27.34 -21.35 -23.95
CA LEU A 113 28.32 -21.19 -25.02
C LEU A 113 29.56 -22.08 -24.77
N PRO A 114 30.38 -22.37 -25.81
CA PRO A 114 31.55 -23.25 -25.68
C PRO A 114 32.62 -22.77 -24.68
N ASP A 115 32.68 -21.46 -24.42
CA ASP A 115 33.59 -20.84 -23.43
C ASP A 115 33.06 -20.94 -21.98
N GLY A 116 31.84 -21.44 -21.79
CA GLY A 116 31.20 -21.59 -20.49
C GLY A 116 30.28 -20.44 -20.07
N SER A 117 30.24 -19.34 -20.84
CA SER A 117 29.29 -18.24 -20.64
C SER A 117 27.88 -18.60 -21.15
N CYS A 118 26.89 -17.74 -20.87
CA CYS A 118 25.52 -17.99 -21.27
C CYS A 118 24.88 -16.87 -22.07
N GLU A 119 24.24 -17.25 -23.17
CA GLU A 119 23.42 -16.34 -23.97
C GLU A 119 21.96 -16.45 -23.54
N SER A 120 21.33 -15.31 -23.22
CA SER A 120 19.90 -15.26 -22.92
C SER A 120 19.08 -15.46 -24.19
N LEU A 121 18.19 -16.45 -24.19
CA LEU A 121 17.25 -16.63 -25.30
C LEU A 121 16.18 -15.51 -25.28
N PRO A 122 15.69 -15.07 -26.45
CA PRO A 122 14.60 -14.12 -26.51
C PRO A 122 13.32 -14.68 -25.87
N GLY A 123 12.69 -13.91 -24.97
CA GLY A 123 11.43 -14.32 -24.33
C GLY A 123 10.87 -13.26 -23.39
N ALA A 124 9.57 -13.30 -23.14
CA ALA A 124 8.94 -12.49 -22.10
C ALA A 124 9.32 -13.06 -20.72
N LEU A 125 9.65 -12.18 -19.78
CA LEU A 125 9.88 -12.55 -18.39
C LEU A 125 8.53 -12.63 -17.65
N SER A 126 8.37 -13.63 -16.79
CA SER A 126 7.20 -13.74 -15.90
C SER A 126 7.51 -13.23 -14.49
N ASP A 127 6.45 -12.90 -13.76
CA ASP A 127 6.52 -12.48 -12.37
C ASP A 127 6.75 -13.71 -11.47
N PHE A 128 7.49 -13.50 -10.38
CA PHE A 128 7.62 -14.47 -9.30
C PHE A 128 6.79 -14.01 -8.10
N SER A 129 6.01 -14.91 -7.51
CA SER A 129 5.31 -14.65 -6.26
C SER A 129 5.53 -15.79 -5.29
N SER A 130 5.83 -15.47 -4.03
CA SER A 130 6.00 -16.46 -2.97
C SER A 130 5.46 -15.93 -1.64
N PRO A 131 4.72 -16.76 -0.88
CA PRO A 131 4.31 -16.39 0.47
C PRO A 131 5.53 -16.37 1.41
N PHE A 132 5.44 -15.60 2.49
CA PHE A 132 6.45 -15.56 3.55
C PHE A 132 5.80 -15.56 4.93
N THR A 133 6.58 -16.01 5.91
CA THR A 133 6.34 -15.82 7.35
C THR A 133 7.57 -15.13 7.94
N GLY A 134 7.48 -14.57 9.14
CA GLY A 134 8.58 -13.77 9.66
C GLY A 134 8.33 -13.17 11.03
N THR A 135 9.30 -12.37 11.48
CA THR A 135 9.16 -11.55 12.69
C THR A 135 9.59 -10.11 12.40
N TRP A 136 8.87 -9.15 12.97
CA TRP A 136 9.21 -7.74 13.01
C TRP A 136 9.55 -7.36 14.44
N ASN A 137 10.69 -6.70 14.68
CA ASN A 137 11.07 -6.26 16.03
C ASN A 137 10.86 -4.74 16.24
N GLY A 138 10.26 -4.05 15.27
CA GLY A 138 10.11 -2.60 15.26
C GLY A 138 11.13 -1.87 14.37
N THR A 139 12.30 -2.46 14.11
CA THR A 139 13.34 -1.86 13.23
C THR A 139 13.80 -2.79 12.13
N LYS A 140 13.67 -4.11 12.32
CA LYS A 140 14.09 -5.15 11.37
C LYS A 140 13.04 -6.25 11.27
N ALA A 141 12.76 -6.64 10.03
CA ALA A 141 11.93 -7.76 9.63
C ALA A 141 12.83 -8.93 9.20
N GLU A 142 12.57 -10.12 9.73
CA GLU A 142 13.12 -11.38 9.22
C GLU A 142 12.07 -12.07 8.36
N LEU A 143 12.43 -12.47 7.15
CA LEU A 143 11.53 -13.06 6.16
C LEU A 143 11.96 -14.49 5.85
N ILE A 144 11.02 -15.42 6.04
CA ILE A 144 11.17 -16.86 5.86
C ILE A 144 10.18 -17.31 4.79
N PHE A 145 10.68 -17.88 3.71
CA PHE A 145 9.88 -18.36 2.59
C PHE A 145 9.81 -19.89 2.61
N PRO A 146 8.70 -20.49 2.13
CA PRO A 146 8.64 -21.93 1.97
C PRO A 146 9.59 -22.38 0.86
N ASN A 147 10.17 -23.57 1.04
CA ASN A 147 10.95 -24.20 -0.02
C ASN A 147 10.02 -24.47 -1.21
N THR A 148 10.32 -23.86 -2.35
CA THR A 148 9.54 -24.01 -3.57
C THR A 148 10.43 -24.67 -4.62
N GLY A 149 10.17 -25.94 -4.94
CA GLY A 149 10.88 -26.64 -6.01
C GLY A 149 12.39 -26.79 -5.80
N GLY A 150 12.87 -26.89 -4.55
CA GLY A 150 14.30 -27.03 -4.26
C GLY A 150 15.05 -25.71 -4.08
N VAL A 151 14.35 -24.57 -4.10
CA VAL A 151 14.93 -23.25 -3.83
C VAL A 151 14.66 -22.84 -2.38
N ASN A 152 15.74 -22.50 -1.67
CA ASN A 152 15.70 -21.89 -0.34
C ASN A 152 15.90 -20.38 -0.45
N LEU A 153 14.99 -19.62 0.15
CA LEU A 153 15.08 -18.17 0.23
C LEU A 153 15.12 -17.74 1.70
N THR A 154 16.07 -16.87 2.04
CA THR A 154 16.14 -16.22 3.35
C THR A 154 16.34 -14.73 3.16
N GLY A 155 15.54 -13.91 3.85
CA GLY A 155 15.60 -12.47 3.67
C GLY A 155 15.46 -11.69 4.96
N SER A 156 15.84 -10.42 4.90
CA SER A 156 15.53 -9.46 5.95
C SER A 156 15.33 -8.06 5.35
N ALA A 157 14.56 -7.24 6.06
CA ALA A 157 14.35 -5.84 5.72
C ALA A 157 14.56 -4.98 6.96
N THR A 158 15.10 -3.78 6.80
CA THR A 158 15.37 -2.84 7.90
C THR A 158 14.68 -1.52 7.59
N LEU A 159 14.15 -0.89 8.65
CA LEU A 159 13.58 0.44 8.56
C LEU A 159 14.66 1.46 8.22
N VAL A 160 14.40 2.26 7.19
CA VAL A 160 15.25 3.37 6.80
C VAL A 160 14.84 4.60 7.61
N THR A 161 15.75 5.11 8.44
CA THR A 161 15.56 6.34 9.22
C THR A 161 16.33 7.53 8.65
N ARG A 162 17.22 7.27 7.69
CA ARG A 162 18.00 8.25 6.93
C ARG A 162 18.04 7.80 5.49
N LEU A 163 17.47 8.59 4.60
CA LEU A 163 17.42 8.31 3.17
C LEU A 163 18.47 9.11 2.43
N ALA A 164 19.31 8.43 1.66
CA ALA A 164 20.23 9.06 0.71
C ALA A 164 19.50 9.39 -0.60
N HIS A 165 19.67 10.60 -1.10
CA HIS A 165 19.31 11.03 -2.45
C HIS A 165 20.58 11.20 -3.25
N VAL A 166 20.81 10.30 -4.20
CA VAL A 166 22.04 10.23 -4.99
C VAL A 166 21.78 10.70 -6.41
N THR A 167 22.64 11.59 -6.90
CA THR A 167 22.64 12.02 -8.30
C THR A 167 24.04 11.95 -8.86
N GLY A 168 24.17 11.53 -10.11
CA GLY A 168 25.49 11.38 -10.73
C GLY A 168 25.41 11.15 -12.23
N SER A 169 26.59 11.05 -12.82
CA SER A 169 26.76 10.75 -14.23
C SER A 169 27.96 9.84 -14.44
N LEU A 170 27.84 8.86 -15.33
CA LEU A 170 28.93 8.02 -15.82
C LEU A 170 29.13 8.29 -17.30
N SER A 171 30.37 8.23 -17.77
CA SER A 171 30.67 8.34 -19.20
C SER A 171 31.92 7.54 -19.55
N GLY A 172 31.96 7.05 -20.77
CA GLY A 172 33.12 6.40 -21.36
C GLY A 172 33.14 6.57 -22.87
N SER A 173 34.31 6.43 -23.48
CA SER A 173 34.47 6.46 -24.93
C SER A 173 35.66 5.60 -25.34
N GLY A 174 35.52 4.84 -26.43
CA GLY A 174 36.55 3.94 -26.94
C GLY A 174 36.17 3.42 -28.32
N GLY A 175 37.14 3.18 -29.20
CA GLY A 175 36.87 2.56 -30.52
C GLY A 175 35.98 3.38 -31.48
N GLY A 176 35.65 4.64 -31.17
CA GLY A 176 34.70 5.47 -31.92
C GLY A 176 33.29 5.48 -31.32
N ASP A 177 33.07 4.72 -30.25
CA ASP A 177 31.84 4.65 -29.48
C ASP A 177 31.91 5.60 -28.27
N SER A 178 30.76 6.10 -27.84
CA SER A 178 30.63 6.90 -26.63
C SER A 178 29.31 6.63 -25.92
N ILE A 179 29.41 6.48 -24.61
CA ILE A 179 28.29 6.21 -23.71
C ILE A 179 28.26 7.25 -22.60
N SER A 180 27.06 7.74 -22.30
CA SER A 180 26.79 8.65 -21.19
C SER A 180 25.53 8.23 -20.45
N LEU A 181 25.63 8.08 -19.14
CA LEU A 181 24.54 7.72 -18.25
C LEU A 181 24.37 8.83 -17.21
N THR A 182 23.18 9.39 -17.07
CA THR A 182 22.83 10.32 -15.99
C THR A 182 21.74 9.70 -15.12
N TYR A 183 21.87 9.75 -13.80
CA TYR A 183 20.96 9.04 -12.91
C TYR A 183 20.59 9.83 -11.66
N SER A 184 19.41 9.49 -11.13
CA SER A 184 18.93 9.90 -9.83
C SER A 184 18.30 8.71 -9.13
N CYS A 185 18.81 8.38 -7.95
CA CYS A 185 18.32 7.25 -7.16
C CYS A 185 18.22 7.60 -5.66
N GLN A 186 17.48 6.77 -4.93
CA GLN A 186 17.28 6.90 -3.50
C GLN A 186 17.66 5.60 -2.78
N GLY A 187 18.28 5.74 -1.62
CA GLY A 187 18.78 4.62 -0.81
C GLY A 187 20.29 4.45 -0.90
N GLU A 188 20.83 3.52 -0.10
CA GLU A 188 22.25 3.18 -0.14
C GLU A 188 22.45 1.78 -0.73
N ASN A 189 21.75 0.78 -0.21
CA ASN A 189 21.94 -0.60 -0.64
C ASN A 189 20.61 -1.39 -0.68
N PRO A 190 19.78 -1.23 -1.73
CA PRO A 190 20.12 -0.59 -3.02
C PRO A 190 19.72 0.89 -3.09
N CYS A 191 20.49 1.67 -3.86
CA CYS A 191 20.04 2.95 -4.39
C CYS A 191 19.27 2.71 -5.68
N THR A 192 17.96 2.95 -5.67
CA THR A 192 17.10 2.70 -6.85
C THR A 192 16.45 3.98 -7.34
N GLY A 193 16.27 4.08 -8.66
CA GLY A 193 15.60 5.22 -9.28
C GLY A 193 15.56 5.05 -10.78
N ASN A 194 15.84 6.13 -11.50
CA ASN A 194 15.86 6.12 -12.96
C ASN A 194 17.19 6.66 -13.46
N ALA A 195 17.61 6.16 -14.62
CA ALA A 195 18.73 6.69 -15.35
C ALA A 195 18.37 6.93 -16.82
N THR A 196 19.04 7.91 -17.43
CA THR A 196 18.98 8.19 -18.85
C THR A 196 20.32 7.87 -19.47
N LEU A 197 20.31 6.92 -20.40
CA LEU A 197 21.43 6.49 -21.21
C LEU A 197 21.40 7.21 -22.55
N VAL A 198 22.55 7.68 -23.01
CA VAL A 198 22.81 8.18 -24.35
C VAL A 198 24.02 7.46 -24.90
N GLU A 199 23.88 6.86 -26.08
CA GLU A 199 24.93 6.07 -26.72
C GLU A 199 25.12 6.48 -28.18
N SER A 200 26.36 6.43 -28.65
CA SER A 200 26.75 6.78 -30.01
C SER A 200 27.75 5.77 -30.55
N GLU A 201 27.26 4.87 -31.39
CA GLU A 201 28.03 3.76 -31.94
C GLU A 201 28.91 4.17 -33.14
N PRO A 202 30.07 3.51 -33.37
CA PRO A 202 30.96 3.81 -34.47
C PRO A 202 30.27 3.54 -35.82
N GLY A 203 30.36 4.51 -36.72
CA GLY A 203 29.75 4.42 -38.06
C GLY A 203 28.25 4.73 -38.09
N CYS A 204 27.65 5.09 -36.96
CA CYS A 204 26.26 5.55 -36.87
C CYS A 204 26.20 7.09 -36.86
N SER A 205 25.34 7.68 -37.68
CA SER A 205 25.11 9.14 -37.72
C SER A 205 24.06 9.64 -36.72
N ASN A 206 23.32 8.72 -36.10
CA ASN A 206 22.32 8.96 -35.05
C ASN A 206 22.77 8.36 -33.72
N THR A 207 22.24 8.89 -32.62
CA THR A 207 22.46 8.39 -31.26
C THR A 207 21.23 7.64 -30.74
N HIS A 208 21.44 6.75 -29.77
CA HIS A 208 20.36 6.15 -28.99
C HIS A 208 20.15 6.92 -27.68
N THR A 209 18.91 6.99 -27.21
CA THR A 209 18.60 7.56 -25.90
C THR A 209 17.45 6.78 -25.27
N MET A 210 17.65 6.32 -24.03
CA MET A 210 16.62 5.63 -23.26
C MET A 210 16.64 6.05 -21.80
N SER A 211 15.46 6.06 -21.18
CA SER A 211 15.31 6.31 -19.74
C SER A 211 14.51 5.18 -19.12
N ASN A 212 15.07 4.52 -18.09
CA ASN A 212 14.41 3.39 -17.44
C ASN A 212 14.87 3.22 -15.98
N LYS A 213 14.32 2.22 -15.31
CA LYS A 213 14.67 1.83 -13.95
C LYS A 213 16.15 1.52 -13.83
N PHE A 214 16.74 2.01 -12.76
CA PHE A 214 18.16 1.94 -12.49
C PHE A 214 18.39 1.61 -11.03
N ALA A 215 19.40 0.78 -10.76
CA ALA A 215 19.80 0.45 -9.40
C ALA A 215 21.32 0.35 -9.25
N ILE A 216 21.79 0.74 -8.08
CA ILE A 216 23.16 0.55 -7.61
C ILE A 216 23.09 -0.19 -6.27
N VAL A 217 23.87 -1.25 -6.11
CA VAL A 217 24.13 -1.86 -4.79
C VAL A 217 25.55 -1.55 -4.34
N GLY A 218 25.84 -1.80 -3.07
CA GLY A 218 27.19 -1.66 -2.53
C GLY A 218 27.61 -0.22 -2.22
N LEU A 219 26.72 0.79 -2.37
CA LEU A 219 27.02 2.12 -1.85
C LEU A 219 27.03 2.06 -0.32
N ASN A 220 28.13 2.50 0.28
CA ASN A 220 28.24 2.71 1.71
C ASN A 220 28.52 4.20 1.94
N LEU A 221 27.48 4.97 2.25
CA LEU A 221 27.59 6.42 2.41
C LEU A 221 27.66 6.85 3.88
N SER A 222 27.60 5.88 4.80
CA SER A 222 27.69 6.08 6.24
C SER A 222 29.06 6.60 6.70
N GLN A 223 30.13 6.27 5.96
CA GLN A 223 31.50 6.67 6.25
C GLN A 223 32.32 6.79 4.97
N PRO A 224 33.32 7.69 4.90
CA PRO A 224 34.25 7.72 3.77
C PRO A 224 34.97 6.39 3.59
N GLY A 225 35.18 5.97 2.34
CA GLY A 225 35.85 4.71 2.03
C GLY A 225 35.65 4.24 0.60
N SER A 226 36.14 3.03 0.32
CA SER A 226 35.96 2.35 -0.95
C SER A 226 35.07 1.12 -0.78
N SER A 227 34.28 0.82 -1.80
CA SER A 227 33.36 -0.32 -1.87
C SER A 227 33.29 -0.85 -3.29
N SER A 228 32.61 -1.99 -3.48
CA SER A 228 32.31 -2.55 -4.79
C SER A 228 30.83 -2.88 -4.85
N GLY A 229 30.23 -2.74 -6.02
CA GLY A 229 28.80 -2.87 -6.21
C GLY A 229 28.40 -3.07 -7.66
N GLY A 230 27.24 -3.66 -7.88
CA GLY A 230 26.61 -3.77 -9.19
C GLY A 230 25.85 -2.50 -9.56
N VAL A 231 25.92 -2.12 -10.83
CA VAL A 231 25.16 -1.02 -11.44
C VAL A 231 24.33 -1.61 -12.57
N ILE A 232 23.00 -1.48 -12.52
CA ILE A 232 22.09 -2.10 -13.50
C ILE A 232 21.10 -1.07 -14.03
N LEU A 233 20.93 -1.03 -15.36
CA LEU A 233 19.90 -0.30 -16.07
C LEU A 233 18.96 -1.27 -16.80
N ARG A 234 17.66 -1.12 -16.55
CA ARG A 234 16.66 -1.93 -17.22
C ARG A 234 16.65 -1.70 -18.73
N GLY A 235 16.77 -2.78 -19.50
CA GLY A 235 16.86 -2.72 -20.96
C GLY A 235 18.16 -2.08 -21.50
N GLY A 236 19.18 -1.94 -20.65
CA GLY A 236 20.44 -1.26 -20.99
C GLY A 236 21.43 -2.11 -21.79
N ASP A 237 21.12 -3.37 -22.09
CA ASP A 237 21.87 -4.20 -23.04
C ASP A 237 21.21 -4.09 -24.42
N ILE A 238 21.92 -3.47 -25.36
CA ILE A 238 21.40 -2.95 -26.62
C ILE A 238 22.11 -3.64 -27.78
N ASP A 239 21.34 -4.27 -28.68
CA ASP A 239 21.89 -4.73 -29.96
C ASP A 239 21.77 -3.61 -31.01
N THR A 240 22.86 -3.38 -31.76
CA THR A 240 22.90 -2.38 -32.84
C THR A 240 22.90 -3.05 -34.22
N ARG A 241 22.12 -2.53 -35.17
CA ARG A 241 22.23 -2.89 -36.60
C ARG A 241 22.48 -1.65 -37.47
N HIS A 242 23.55 -1.68 -38.25
CA HIS A 242 23.90 -0.63 -39.21
C HIS A 242 22.99 -0.68 -40.45
N ASN A 243 22.43 0.48 -40.79
CA ASN A 243 21.62 0.68 -41.99
C ASN A 243 22.49 1.18 -43.14
N ALA A 244 22.03 0.97 -44.38
CA ALA A 244 22.75 1.40 -45.58
C ALA A 244 22.84 2.93 -45.75
N ASP A 245 22.01 3.69 -45.05
CA ASP A 245 22.01 5.17 -45.06
C ASP A 245 22.98 5.79 -44.04
N GLY A 246 23.74 4.96 -43.31
CA GLY A 246 24.67 5.40 -42.27
C GLY A 246 24.00 5.71 -40.93
N THR A 247 22.72 5.38 -40.74
CA THR A 247 22.07 5.35 -39.42
C THR A 247 22.13 3.94 -38.82
N CYS A 248 21.79 3.81 -37.54
CA CYS A 248 21.71 2.54 -36.83
C CYS A 248 20.35 2.34 -36.18
N THR A 249 19.91 1.09 -36.18
CA THR A 249 18.68 0.63 -35.50
C THR A 249 19.08 -0.07 -34.22
N TYR A 250 18.57 0.42 -33.09
CA TYR A 250 18.86 -0.10 -31.75
C TYR A 250 17.71 -0.99 -31.27
N PHE A 251 18.04 -2.17 -30.73
CA PHE A 251 17.07 -3.14 -30.23
C PHE A 251 17.24 -3.33 -28.73
N THR A 252 16.23 -2.92 -27.96
CA THR A 252 16.13 -3.15 -26.52
C THR A 252 15.17 -4.32 -26.27
N GLY A 253 15.63 -5.39 -25.61
CA GLY A 253 14.79 -6.55 -25.25
C GLY A 253 14.27 -6.48 -23.82
N PRO A 254 13.06 -7.00 -23.50
CA PRO A 254 12.53 -7.04 -22.14
C PRO A 254 13.32 -7.96 -21.19
N SER A 255 14.23 -8.80 -21.73
CA SER A 255 15.07 -9.74 -20.99
C SER A 255 16.55 -9.32 -20.88
N ARG A 256 16.90 -8.12 -21.35
CA ARG A 256 18.29 -7.66 -21.54
C ARG A 256 18.56 -6.39 -20.71
N ASP A 257 18.71 -6.58 -19.41
CA ASP A 257 19.18 -5.52 -18.53
C ASP A 257 20.69 -5.41 -18.65
N GLY A 258 21.20 -4.19 -18.87
CA GLY A 258 22.63 -3.92 -18.95
C GLY A 258 23.17 -3.60 -17.57
N GLY A 259 24.27 -4.23 -17.17
CA GLY A 259 24.84 -3.97 -15.87
C GLY A 259 26.25 -4.49 -15.70
N GLU A 260 26.98 -3.83 -14.81
CA GLU A 260 28.41 -4.07 -14.57
C GLU A 260 28.74 -3.98 -13.08
N TRP A 261 29.78 -4.70 -12.69
CA TRP A 261 30.41 -4.48 -11.38
C TRP A 261 31.27 -3.22 -11.44
N ALA A 262 31.23 -2.42 -10.38
CA ALA A 262 31.92 -1.14 -10.31
C ALA A 262 32.68 -0.95 -8.99
N ALA A 263 33.85 -0.35 -9.10
CA ALA A 263 34.58 0.20 -7.96
C ALA A 263 33.96 1.54 -7.57
N ILE A 264 33.65 1.70 -6.29
CA ILE A 264 32.96 2.87 -5.74
C ILE A 264 33.85 3.51 -4.67
N THR A 265 34.03 4.83 -4.73
CA THR A 265 34.66 5.60 -3.64
C THR A 265 33.72 6.68 -3.13
N TRP A 266 33.82 6.99 -1.83
CA TRP A 266 33.04 8.04 -1.16
C TRP A 266 33.93 8.81 -0.19
N ASN A 267 33.91 10.15 -0.26
CA ASN A 267 34.72 11.00 0.62
C ASN A 267 33.89 11.72 1.72
N GLY A 268 32.59 11.45 1.81
CA GLY A 268 31.67 12.12 2.73
C GLY A 268 30.80 13.22 2.09
N SER A 269 31.09 13.62 0.85
CA SER A 269 30.31 14.64 0.10
C SER A 269 30.11 14.25 -1.37
N THR A 270 31.17 13.75 -2.00
CA THR A 270 31.15 13.25 -3.37
C THR A 270 31.78 11.86 -3.43
N GLY A 271 31.42 11.13 -4.48
CA GLY A 271 31.98 9.82 -4.76
C GLY A 271 32.25 9.61 -6.24
N THR A 272 32.95 8.53 -6.54
CA THR A 272 33.24 8.10 -7.91
C THR A 272 32.78 6.67 -8.11
N ILE A 273 32.26 6.38 -9.30
CA ILE A 273 31.96 5.02 -9.75
C ILE A 273 32.76 4.77 -11.01
N THR A 274 33.43 3.62 -11.09
CA THR A 274 34.18 3.16 -12.26
C THR A 274 33.83 1.70 -12.52
N THR A 275 33.23 1.39 -13.67
CA THR A 275 32.89 0.01 -14.05
C THR A 275 34.14 -0.82 -14.35
N GLN A 276 34.04 -2.12 -14.16
CA GLN A 276 35.12 -3.10 -14.35
C GLN A 276 34.69 -4.20 -15.34
N PRO A 277 34.54 -3.87 -16.64
CA PRO A 277 34.03 -4.83 -17.63
C PRO A 277 35.00 -6.00 -17.85
N SER A 278 34.47 -7.18 -18.18
CA SER A 278 35.26 -8.42 -18.23
C SER A 278 36.16 -8.56 -19.46
N SER A 279 35.80 -8.00 -20.61
CA SER A 279 36.68 -7.69 -21.77
C SER A 279 35.83 -7.42 -23.01
N ASP A 280 36.11 -6.31 -23.71
CA ASP A 280 35.50 -5.75 -24.94
C ASP A 280 34.57 -4.54 -24.73
N ASP A 281 34.02 -4.33 -23.53
CA ASP A 281 33.18 -3.15 -23.24
C ASP A 281 33.97 -1.92 -22.79
N ILE A 282 33.38 -0.74 -23.02
CA ILE A 282 33.97 0.54 -22.65
C ILE A 282 33.87 0.74 -21.14
N PRO A 283 35.00 0.94 -20.43
CA PRO A 283 34.94 1.32 -19.04
C PRO A 283 34.30 2.71 -18.92
N ILE A 284 33.21 2.80 -18.15
CA ILE A 284 32.54 4.06 -17.86
C ILE A 284 32.89 4.48 -16.44
N SER A 285 33.14 5.77 -16.28
CA SER A 285 33.42 6.34 -14.96
C SER A 285 32.76 7.69 -14.79
N GLY A 286 32.53 8.08 -13.54
CA GLY A 286 32.09 9.42 -13.25
C GLY A 286 31.76 9.65 -11.78
N GLY A 287 31.39 10.89 -11.49
CA GLY A 287 31.14 11.37 -10.14
C GLY A 287 29.67 11.30 -9.74
N PHE A 288 29.44 11.19 -8.44
CA PHE A 288 28.13 11.37 -7.83
C PHE A 288 28.20 12.22 -6.57
N SER A 289 27.05 12.76 -6.20
CA SER A 289 26.83 13.45 -4.94
C SER A 289 25.64 12.83 -4.22
N ALA A 290 25.67 12.89 -2.89
CA ALA A 290 24.56 12.42 -2.07
C ALA A 290 24.12 13.52 -1.09
N THR A 291 22.81 13.68 -0.96
CA THR A 291 22.17 14.46 0.11
C THR A 291 21.34 13.53 0.97
N PHE A 292 21.10 13.90 2.23
CA PHE A 292 20.45 13.02 3.19
C PHE A 292 19.20 13.67 3.77
N THR A 293 18.11 12.91 3.75
CA THR A 293 16.85 13.28 4.37
C THR A 293 16.64 12.38 5.57
N THR A 294 16.46 12.95 6.75
CA THR A 294 15.99 12.20 7.91
C THR A 294 14.53 11.81 7.68
N LEU A 295 14.24 10.52 7.68
CA LEU A 295 12.88 10.03 7.67
C LEU A 295 12.37 9.99 9.11
N PRO A 296 11.09 10.32 9.36
CA PRO A 296 10.50 10.11 10.67
C PRO A 296 10.61 8.62 11.02
N GLY A 297 11.54 8.28 11.91
CA GLY A 297 11.63 6.94 12.46
C GLY A 297 10.34 6.61 13.20
N ILE A 298 9.75 5.45 12.89
CA ILE A 298 8.69 4.74 13.63
C ILE A 298 7.93 5.63 14.60
N THR A 299 6.79 6.12 14.17
CA THR A 299 5.50 5.60 14.63
C THR A 299 4.44 6.52 14.09
N ARG A 300 3.43 5.95 13.41
CA ARG A 300 2.10 6.51 13.58
C ARG A 300 1.89 6.60 15.09
N ALA A 301 1.80 7.83 15.63
CA ALA A 301 1.81 8.05 17.06
C ALA A 301 0.85 7.05 17.72
N PRO A 302 1.35 6.18 18.61
CA PRO A 302 0.49 5.16 19.21
C PRO A 302 -0.66 5.87 19.91
N VAL A 303 -1.83 5.23 19.94
CA VAL A 303 -3.01 5.86 20.56
C VAL A 303 -2.72 6.31 21.99
N PHE A 304 -1.82 5.62 22.68
CA PHE A 304 -1.19 6.03 23.92
C PHE A 304 0.10 5.21 24.11
N GLU A 305 1.07 5.66 24.90
CA GLU A 305 2.31 4.89 25.08
C GLU A 305 2.06 3.64 25.93
N MET A 306 2.73 2.54 25.58
CA MET A 306 2.59 1.27 26.29
C MET A 306 3.85 0.44 26.16
N THR A 307 4.34 -0.07 27.28
CA THR A 307 5.43 -1.04 27.35
C THR A 307 4.85 -2.38 27.82
N VAL A 308 5.12 -3.45 27.08
CA VAL A 308 4.60 -4.79 27.37
C VAL A 308 5.74 -5.70 27.83
N THR A 309 5.49 -6.44 28.90
CA THR A 309 6.32 -7.57 29.32
C THR A 309 5.46 -8.82 29.31
N SER A 310 5.82 -9.81 28.49
CA SER A 310 5.08 -11.07 28.37
C SER A 310 6.00 -12.28 28.47
N ASN A 311 5.50 -13.35 29.10
CA ASN A 311 6.09 -14.67 29.09
C ASN A 311 5.01 -15.67 28.69
N ILE A 312 5.04 -16.12 27.44
CA ILE A 312 4.05 -17.02 26.85
C ILE A 312 4.74 -18.37 26.64
N THR A 313 4.40 -19.35 27.48
CA THR A 313 4.93 -20.71 27.37
C THR A 313 3.84 -21.67 26.88
N PRO A 314 4.16 -22.90 26.45
CA PRO A 314 3.15 -23.87 26.04
C PRO A 314 2.13 -24.24 27.12
N THR A 315 2.45 -24.06 28.41
CA THR A 315 1.59 -24.46 29.53
C THR A 315 0.96 -23.28 30.26
N VAL A 316 1.72 -22.23 30.50
CA VAL A 316 1.29 -21.05 31.27
C VAL A 316 1.69 -19.76 30.56
N SER A 317 0.80 -18.79 30.57
CA SER A 317 0.97 -17.47 29.95
C SER A 317 0.79 -16.36 30.98
N SER A 318 1.66 -15.35 30.91
CA SER A 318 1.59 -14.12 31.69
C SER A 318 1.94 -12.91 30.84
N ALA A 319 1.26 -11.78 31.04
CA ALA A 319 1.50 -10.54 30.34
C ALA A 319 1.11 -9.33 31.21
N THR A 320 1.98 -8.34 31.26
CA THR A 320 1.77 -7.06 31.94
C THR A 320 1.98 -5.93 30.95
N ALA A 321 1.11 -4.93 31.01
CA ALA A 321 1.20 -3.70 30.22
C ALA A 321 1.36 -2.50 31.15
N ASN A 322 2.39 -1.69 30.92
CA ASN A 322 2.53 -0.39 31.55
C ASN A 322 2.08 0.67 30.54
N ILE A 323 0.93 1.29 30.78
CA ILE A 323 0.35 2.30 29.90
C ILE A 323 0.64 3.70 30.43
N GLN A 324 0.89 4.66 29.54
CA GLN A 324 0.87 6.09 29.84
C GLN A 324 -0.34 6.72 29.17
N TYR A 325 -1.14 7.47 29.93
CA TYR A 325 -2.30 8.16 29.36
C TYR A 325 -1.84 9.32 28.47
N ARG A 326 -2.67 9.66 27.47
CA ARG A 326 -2.41 10.83 26.63
C ARG A 326 -2.47 12.09 27.49
N SER A 327 -1.64 13.08 27.19
CA SER A 327 -1.55 14.32 27.96
C SER A 327 -2.90 15.04 28.11
N GLN A 328 -3.77 14.97 27.09
CA GLN A 328 -5.12 15.56 27.13
C GLN A 328 -6.12 14.83 28.04
N ASP A 329 -5.85 13.58 28.41
CA ASP A 329 -6.77 12.79 29.24
C ASP A 329 -6.37 12.82 30.73
N VAL A 330 -5.14 13.27 31.04
CA VAL A 330 -4.64 13.37 32.42
C VAL A 330 -5.49 14.36 33.22
N GLY A 331 -5.87 13.96 34.44
CA GLY A 331 -6.73 14.73 35.34
C GLY A 331 -8.23 14.48 35.15
N THR A 332 -8.63 13.74 34.11
CA THR A 332 -10.03 13.33 33.93
C THR A 332 -10.36 12.06 34.70
N SER A 333 -11.65 11.82 34.99
CA SER A 333 -12.10 10.55 35.54
C SER A 333 -12.26 9.52 34.42
N GLY A 334 -11.69 8.33 34.62
CA GLY A 334 -11.75 7.25 33.64
C GLY A 334 -11.53 5.89 34.28
N SER A 335 -11.67 4.86 33.46
CA SER A 335 -11.45 3.47 33.82
C SER A 335 -10.51 2.82 32.80
N VAL A 336 -9.64 1.94 33.29
CA VAL A 336 -8.79 1.07 32.47
C VAL A 336 -9.48 -0.27 32.32
N TYR A 337 -9.43 -0.83 31.12
CA TYR A 337 -10.05 -2.10 30.79
C TYR A 337 -9.01 -3.08 30.24
N THR A 338 -9.13 -4.34 30.66
CA THR A 338 -8.43 -5.47 30.05
C THR A 338 -9.44 -6.37 29.39
N PHE A 339 -9.17 -6.78 28.16
CA PHE A 339 -10.08 -7.63 27.41
C PHE A 339 -9.32 -8.41 26.33
N ALA A 340 -10.01 -9.33 25.67
CA ALA A 340 -9.47 -10.14 24.60
C ALA A 340 -10.43 -10.17 23.42
N VAL A 341 -9.85 -10.39 22.24
CA VAL A 341 -10.54 -10.93 21.09
C VAL A 341 -10.16 -12.40 21.01
N ALA A 342 -11.13 -13.28 21.16
CA ALA A 342 -10.90 -14.71 21.34
C ALA A 342 -11.71 -15.56 20.36
N PRO A 343 -11.21 -16.74 19.96
CA PRO A 343 -11.99 -17.73 19.25
C PRO A 343 -13.25 -18.11 20.04
N GLU A 344 -14.43 -18.02 19.43
CA GLU A 344 -15.72 -18.22 20.12
C GLU A 344 -15.82 -19.60 20.81
N ASN A 345 -15.15 -20.62 20.28
CA ASN A 345 -15.08 -21.96 20.87
C ASN A 345 -14.28 -22.05 22.18
N LEU A 346 -13.43 -21.07 22.50
CA LEU A 346 -12.72 -20.98 23.78
C LEU A 346 -13.46 -20.14 24.83
N VAL A 347 -14.49 -19.41 24.41
CA VAL A 347 -15.20 -18.48 25.26
C VAL A 347 -16.38 -19.17 25.93
N ALA A 348 -16.45 -19.08 27.25
CA ALA A 348 -17.58 -19.57 28.02
C ALA A 348 -18.86 -18.86 27.56
N LYS A 349 -19.90 -19.63 27.23
CA LYS A 349 -21.21 -19.08 26.87
C LYS A 349 -21.76 -18.29 28.07
N SER A 350 -21.90 -16.99 27.93
CA SER A 350 -22.58 -16.12 28.91
C SER A 350 -24.08 -16.44 28.97
N THR A 351 -24.68 -16.32 30.15
CA THR A 351 -26.14 -16.42 30.36
C THR A 351 -26.89 -15.14 30.00
N ALA A 352 -26.20 -14.03 29.70
CA ALA A 352 -26.80 -12.79 29.25
C ALA A 352 -26.01 -12.20 28.06
N THR A 353 -26.73 -11.94 26.96
CA THR A 353 -26.31 -11.26 25.71
C THR A 353 -25.38 -12.01 24.76
N LYS A 354 -25.64 -11.82 23.45
CA LYS A 354 -24.83 -12.30 22.33
C LYS A 354 -23.52 -11.52 22.30
N PRO A 355 -22.34 -12.18 22.27
CA PRO A 355 -21.06 -11.48 22.23
C PRO A 355 -20.93 -10.57 21.00
N LEU A 356 -20.15 -9.49 21.12
CA LEU A 356 -19.75 -8.69 19.96
C LEU A 356 -18.79 -9.53 19.11
N VAL A 357 -19.22 -9.87 17.90
CA VAL A 357 -18.37 -10.52 16.90
C VAL A 357 -17.57 -9.44 16.18
N VAL A 358 -16.24 -9.56 16.21
CA VAL A 358 -15.29 -8.57 15.67
C VAL A 358 -14.46 -9.10 14.50
N GLY A 359 -14.75 -10.31 14.04
CA GLY A 359 -14.06 -10.95 12.92
C GLY A 359 -14.21 -12.46 12.93
N LYS A 360 -13.30 -13.15 12.24
CA LYS A 360 -13.22 -14.60 12.14
C LYS A 360 -11.77 -15.05 12.28
N ALA A 361 -11.56 -16.25 12.83
CA ALA A 361 -10.23 -16.82 13.02
C ALA A 361 -9.78 -17.58 11.76
N GLY A 362 -8.54 -17.34 11.34
CA GLY A 362 -7.88 -18.05 10.23
C GLY A 362 -8.43 -17.74 8.83
N THR A 363 -7.78 -18.30 7.80
CA THR A 363 -8.11 -18.12 6.37
C THR A 363 -9.43 -18.76 5.96
N ASP A 364 -9.88 -19.80 6.69
CA ASP A 364 -11.06 -20.58 6.34
C ASP A 364 -12.34 -20.05 7.02
N GLY A 365 -12.23 -19.05 7.91
CA GLY A 365 -13.34 -18.23 8.39
C GLY A 365 -14.48 -18.95 9.14
N ALA A 366 -14.22 -20.14 9.70
CA ALA A 366 -15.27 -20.97 10.32
C ALA A 366 -15.60 -20.59 11.78
N VAL A 367 -14.64 -20.03 12.52
CA VAL A 367 -14.83 -19.67 13.94
C VAL A 367 -14.88 -18.16 14.10
N ALA A 368 -15.91 -17.64 14.77
CA ALA A 368 -16.04 -16.23 15.04
C ALA A 368 -15.00 -15.76 16.07
N CYS A 369 -14.47 -14.56 15.87
CA CYS A 369 -13.70 -13.85 16.89
C CYS A 369 -14.63 -12.95 17.67
N VAL A 370 -14.67 -13.13 18.99
CA VAL A 370 -15.59 -12.45 19.87
C VAL A 370 -14.87 -11.68 20.96
N LEU A 371 -15.49 -10.59 21.40
CA LEU A 371 -15.02 -9.84 22.56
C LEU A 371 -15.24 -10.66 23.85
N ALA A 372 -14.18 -10.78 24.64
CA ALA A 372 -14.19 -11.55 25.89
C ALA A 372 -13.36 -10.87 26.99
N GLN A 373 -13.60 -11.24 28.25
CA GLN A 373 -12.74 -10.90 29.39
C GLN A 373 -12.33 -12.15 30.15
N LEU A 374 -11.12 -12.14 30.71
CA LEU A 374 -10.71 -13.14 31.68
C LEU A 374 -11.42 -12.89 33.01
N ASN A 375 -12.05 -13.93 33.54
CA ASN A 375 -12.53 -13.91 34.92
C ASN A 375 -11.39 -14.24 35.91
N ALA A 376 -11.70 -14.17 37.21
CA ALA A 376 -10.75 -14.47 38.28
C ALA A 376 -10.20 -15.92 38.26
N SER A 377 -10.87 -16.85 37.57
CA SER A 377 -10.41 -18.24 37.42
C SER A 377 -9.59 -18.49 36.14
N GLY A 378 -9.27 -17.45 35.36
CA GLY A 378 -8.52 -17.59 34.11
C GLY A 378 -9.32 -18.15 32.93
N GLN A 379 -10.65 -18.07 32.99
CA GLN A 379 -11.56 -18.48 31.91
C GLN A 379 -12.05 -17.25 31.14
N LEU A 380 -12.06 -17.36 29.81
CA LEU A 380 -12.62 -16.31 28.94
C LEU A 380 -14.14 -16.33 29.00
N GLN A 381 -14.74 -15.17 29.25
CA GLN A 381 -16.18 -14.95 29.28
C GLN A 381 -16.57 -13.93 28.22
N ALA A 382 -17.64 -14.24 27.46
CA ALA A 382 -18.17 -13.35 26.44
C ALA A 382 -18.67 -12.03 27.06
N VAL A 383 -18.31 -10.91 26.47
CA VAL A 383 -18.80 -9.58 26.87
C VAL A 383 -19.22 -8.75 25.67
N SER A 384 -20.12 -7.79 25.89
CA SER A 384 -20.29 -6.64 24.98
C SER A 384 -19.41 -5.47 25.44
N ALA A 385 -19.23 -4.46 24.59
CA ALA A 385 -18.51 -3.24 24.95
C ALA A 385 -19.09 -2.61 26.23
N SER A 386 -20.42 -2.47 26.33
CA SER A 386 -21.11 -1.93 27.52
C SER A 386 -21.00 -2.74 28.81
N GLN A 387 -20.66 -4.03 28.73
CA GLN A 387 -20.64 -4.96 29.88
C GLN A 387 -19.23 -5.24 30.41
N MET A 388 -18.22 -4.70 29.75
CA MET A 388 -16.84 -4.89 30.12
C MET A 388 -16.57 -4.30 31.51
N GLN A 389 -16.02 -5.12 32.40
CA GLN A 389 -15.66 -4.71 33.74
C GLN A 389 -14.34 -3.94 33.73
N ALA A 390 -14.30 -2.82 34.44
CA ALA A 390 -13.09 -2.03 34.62
C ALA A 390 -12.06 -2.82 35.44
N TYR A 391 -10.80 -2.78 35.01
CA TYR A 391 -9.65 -3.25 35.80
C TYR A 391 -9.40 -2.30 36.98
N VAL A 392 -9.44 -1.00 36.72
CA VAL A 392 -9.35 0.05 37.75
C VAL A 392 -10.08 1.29 37.26
N SER A 393 -10.69 2.04 38.18
CA SER A 393 -11.35 3.32 37.93
C SER A 393 -10.77 4.40 38.85
N GLY A 394 -10.64 5.62 38.34
CA GLY A 394 -10.09 6.74 39.11
C GLY A 394 -9.83 7.98 38.27
N VAL A 395 -8.99 8.86 38.78
CA VAL A 395 -8.44 9.99 38.02
C VAL A 395 -7.22 9.50 37.25
N LEU A 396 -7.20 9.74 35.93
CA LEU A 396 -6.09 9.34 35.07
C LEU A 396 -4.88 10.23 35.37
N SER A 397 -3.82 9.65 35.93
CA SER A 397 -2.65 10.41 36.39
C SER A 397 -1.48 10.34 35.40
N SER A 398 -0.59 11.33 35.42
CA SER A 398 0.58 11.38 34.52
C SER A 398 1.60 10.26 34.76
N GLN A 399 1.44 9.45 35.81
CA GLN A 399 2.28 8.26 36.06
C GLN A 399 1.86 7.05 35.22
N GLY A 400 0.66 7.07 34.64
CA GLY A 400 0.11 5.94 33.90
C GLY A 400 -0.42 4.83 34.80
N GLN A 401 -0.51 3.61 34.26
CA GLN A 401 -1.03 2.45 34.97
C GLN A 401 -0.28 1.16 34.59
N ALA A 402 0.13 0.40 35.59
CA ALA A 402 0.57 -0.98 35.41
C ALA A 402 -0.64 -1.91 35.45
N VAL A 403 -0.80 -2.75 34.43
CA VAL A 403 -1.97 -3.60 34.22
C VAL A 403 -1.52 -5.05 34.06
N SER A 404 -1.93 -5.92 34.99
CA SER A 404 -1.77 -7.36 34.82
C SER A 404 -2.87 -7.89 33.91
N VAL A 405 -2.52 -8.15 32.65
CA VAL A 405 -3.48 -8.51 31.59
C VAL A 405 -3.72 -10.02 31.58
N ILE A 406 -2.63 -10.80 31.75
CA ILE A 406 -2.68 -12.25 31.92
C ILE A 406 -1.78 -12.58 33.12
N ASN A 407 -2.28 -13.35 34.08
CA ASN A 407 -1.54 -13.69 35.30
C ASN A 407 -1.53 -15.20 35.54
N GLY A 408 -0.55 -15.90 34.98
CA GLY A 408 -0.38 -17.33 35.22
C GLY A 408 -1.54 -18.19 34.69
N VAL A 409 -2.13 -17.80 33.57
CA VAL A 409 -3.28 -18.51 32.98
C VAL A 409 -2.80 -19.69 32.14
N ALA A 410 -3.52 -20.81 32.20
CA ALA A 410 -3.22 -21.97 31.36
C ALA A 410 -3.27 -21.59 29.87
N THR A 411 -2.18 -21.75 29.14
CA THR A 411 -2.09 -21.30 27.73
C THR A 411 -3.19 -21.92 26.86
N ALA A 412 -3.55 -23.18 27.13
CA ALA A 412 -4.62 -23.87 26.41
C ALA A 412 -6.01 -23.22 26.56
N SER A 413 -6.30 -22.48 27.64
CA SER A 413 -7.61 -21.83 27.83
C SER A 413 -7.73 -20.50 27.09
N ILE A 414 -6.63 -19.96 26.58
CA ILE A 414 -6.57 -18.65 25.91
C ILE A 414 -5.82 -18.69 24.57
N ALA A 415 -5.46 -19.87 24.07
CA ALA A 415 -4.68 -20.07 22.86
C ALA A 415 -5.36 -19.40 21.65
N GLY A 416 -4.61 -18.60 20.89
CA GLY A 416 -5.15 -17.89 19.74
C GLY A 416 -5.92 -16.62 20.07
N SER A 417 -6.00 -16.20 21.34
CA SER A 417 -6.63 -14.93 21.72
C SER A 417 -5.64 -13.78 21.66
N THR A 418 -6.07 -12.62 21.16
CA THR A 418 -5.32 -11.37 21.26
C THR A 418 -5.86 -10.53 22.41
N PHE A 419 -4.99 -10.16 23.34
CA PHE A 419 -5.32 -9.37 24.51
C PHE A 419 -5.07 -7.89 24.27
N TYR A 420 -5.91 -7.06 24.85
CA TYR A 420 -5.90 -5.61 24.69
C TYR A 420 -6.00 -4.91 26.04
N VAL A 421 -5.46 -3.70 26.07
CA VAL A 421 -5.69 -2.72 27.12
C VAL A 421 -6.22 -1.45 26.47
N GLY A 422 -7.14 -0.78 27.15
CA GLY A 422 -7.55 0.56 26.80
C GLY A 422 -8.13 1.29 27.99
N TYR A 423 -8.46 2.56 27.80
CA TYR A 423 -9.07 3.37 28.85
C TYR A 423 -10.07 4.37 28.28
N GLY A 424 -10.97 4.84 29.14
CA GLY A 424 -11.97 5.84 28.80
C GLY A 424 -12.95 6.08 29.94
N SER A 425 -13.89 6.99 29.75
CA SER A 425 -14.99 7.22 30.71
C SER A 425 -15.93 6.02 30.85
N SER A 426 -16.01 5.19 29.81
CA SER A 426 -16.69 3.90 29.78
C SER A 426 -16.01 2.98 28.76
N ALA A 427 -16.30 1.69 28.80
CA ALA A 427 -15.81 0.75 27.79
C ALA A 427 -16.37 1.03 26.40
N ASP A 428 -17.62 1.51 26.28
CA ASP A 428 -18.16 1.98 25.00
C ASP A 428 -17.37 3.18 24.46
N ALA A 429 -17.05 4.17 25.29
CA ALA A 429 -16.25 5.32 24.88
C ALA A 429 -14.81 4.93 24.49
N MET A 430 -14.22 3.96 25.18
CA MET A 430 -12.92 3.39 24.83
C MET A 430 -12.96 2.73 23.45
N MET A 431 -14.00 1.94 23.16
CA MET A 431 -14.16 1.22 21.90
C MET A 431 -14.50 2.17 20.74
N SER A 432 -15.49 3.06 20.90
CA SER A 432 -15.88 4.02 19.86
C SER A 432 -14.84 5.11 19.65
N GLY A 433 -14.05 5.45 20.67
CA GLY A 433 -12.97 6.43 20.60
C GLY A 433 -11.63 5.85 20.12
N GLY A 434 -11.54 4.53 19.95
CA GLY A 434 -10.31 3.86 19.51
C GLY A 434 -9.19 3.87 20.54
N VAL A 435 -9.46 4.15 21.82
CA VAL A 435 -8.45 4.30 22.88
C VAL A 435 -8.07 2.95 23.48
N ASN A 436 -7.62 2.03 22.62
CA ASN A 436 -7.14 0.70 23.00
C ASN A 436 -6.00 0.24 22.09
N ARG A 437 -5.18 -0.69 22.61
CA ARG A 437 -4.03 -1.29 21.92
C ARG A 437 -3.92 -2.76 22.31
N SER A 438 -3.56 -3.61 21.36
CA SER A 438 -3.19 -5.00 21.67
C SER A 438 -1.88 -5.05 22.44
N VAL A 439 -1.87 -5.93 23.43
CA VAL A 439 -0.78 -6.21 24.36
C VAL A 439 0.01 -7.41 23.85
N VAL A 440 -0.69 -8.53 23.62
CA VAL A 440 -0.07 -9.79 23.21
C VAL A 440 -1.09 -10.67 22.50
N THR A 441 -0.64 -11.40 21.49
CA THR A 441 -1.39 -12.52 20.89
C THR A 441 -0.82 -13.82 21.42
N VAL A 442 -1.67 -14.66 22.02
CA VAL A 442 -1.26 -15.99 22.48
C VAL A 442 -1.26 -16.94 21.27
N PRO A 443 -0.18 -17.70 21.01
CA PRO A 443 -0.15 -18.68 19.93
C PRO A 443 -1.30 -19.70 20.05
N GLY A 444 -1.85 -20.11 18.92
CA GLY A 444 -2.91 -21.10 18.85
C GLY A 444 -3.16 -21.57 17.41
N THR A 445 -3.93 -22.64 17.26
CA THR A 445 -4.30 -23.19 15.94
C THR A 445 -5.33 -22.30 15.22
N GLN A 446 -6.17 -21.60 15.97
CA GLN A 446 -7.12 -20.61 15.48
C GLN A 446 -6.78 -19.27 16.14
N VAL A 447 -6.19 -18.35 15.39
CA VAL A 447 -5.75 -17.06 15.92
C VAL A 447 -6.77 -15.99 15.56
N CYS A 448 -7.23 -15.27 16.58
CA CYS A 448 -8.10 -14.12 16.48
C CYS A 448 -7.31 -12.83 16.54
N GLN A 449 -6.73 -12.46 15.41
CA GLN A 449 -6.00 -11.21 15.23
C GLN A 449 -6.58 -10.44 14.03
N PRO A 450 -7.80 -9.89 14.17
CA PRO A 450 -8.48 -9.22 13.07
C PRO A 450 -7.67 -8.01 12.56
N GLN A 451 -7.72 -7.75 11.26
CA GLN A 451 -6.86 -6.78 10.57
C GLN A 451 -7.65 -5.57 10.06
N PRO A 452 -7.02 -4.38 9.91
CA PRO A 452 -7.65 -3.24 9.27
C PRO A 452 -8.07 -3.53 7.82
N PRO A 453 -9.14 -2.91 7.32
CA PRO A 453 -9.59 -3.07 5.94
C PRO A 453 -8.65 -2.38 4.96
N GLN A 454 -8.59 -2.89 3.73
CA GLN A 454 -8.08 -2.11 2.60
C GLN A 454 -9.03 -0.97 2.25
N THR A 455 -8.44 0.19 1.92
CA THR A 455 -9.17 1.28 1.28
C THR A 455 -9.76 0.83 -0.04
N GLY A 456 -11.09 0.89 -0.18
CA GLY A 456 -11.78 1.15 -1.44
C GLY A 456 -13.23 0.68 -1.50
N TRP A 457 -13.68 0.10 -2.61
CA TRP A 457 -15.07 -0.32 -2.80
C TRP A 457 -15.41 -1.69 -2.19
N TRP A 458 -16.49 -1.75 -1.42
CA TRP A 458 -16.98 -2.92 -0.72
C TRP A 458 -18.45 -3.15 -1.07
N TRP A 459 -18.87 -4.41 -0.99
CA TRP A 459 -20.24 -4.81 -1.32
C TRP A 459 -20.60 -6.11 -0.63
N ASN A 460 -21.87 -6.49 -0.71
CA ASN A 460 -22.34 -7.82 -0.35
C ASN A 460 -22.67 -8.57 -1.65
N ALA A 461 -21.97 -9.68 -1.92
CA ALA A 461 -22.13 -10.45 -3.14
C ALA A 461 -23.55 -11.03 -3.35
N ALA A 462 -24.33 -11.17 -2.27
CA ALA A 462 -25.71 -11.64 -2.33
C ALA A 462 -26.75 -10.52 -2.50
N GLU A 463 -26.35 -9.25 -2.38
CA GLU A 463 -27.25 -8.09 -2.37
C GLU A 463 -26.77 -7.00 -3.35
N ASP A 464 -26.62 -7.35 -4.63
CA ASP A 464 -26.13 -6.41 -5.64
C ASP A 464 -27.08 -5.21 -5.86
N GLY A 465 -26.52 -4.02 -6.04
CA GLY A 465 -27.25 -2.78 -6.26
C GLY A 465 -27.15 -1.73 -5.13
N ARG A 466 -26.49 -2.08 -4.03
CA ARG A 466 -25.95 -1.16 -3.02
C ARG A 466 -24.48 -1.47 -2.79
N GLY A 467 -23.76 -0.55 -2.18
CA GLY A 467 -22.38 -0.78 -1.80
C GLY A 467 -21.81 0.35 -0.97
N TYR A 468 -20.52 0.21 -0.69
CA TYR A 468 -19.87 0.94 0.38
C TYR A 468 -18.47 1.36 -0.06
N THR A 469 -18.10 2.60 0.19
CA THR A 469 -16.70 3.01 0.17
C THR A 469 -16.19 2.93 1.59
N ILE A 470 -15.06 2.28 1.82
CA ILE A 470 -14.32 2.34 3.07
C ILE A 470 -12.94 2.86 2.73
N GLU A 471 -12.59 4.02 3.26
CA GLU A 471 -11.22 4.49 3.26
C GLU A 471 -10.66 4.32 4.67
N SER A 472 -9.48 3.72 4.77
CA SER A 472 -8.77 3.48 6.01
C SER A 472 -7.44 4.21 5.94
N THR A 473 -7.17 5.08 6.91
CA THR A 473 -5.89 5.78 7.01
C THR A 473 -5.57 5.97 8.48
N GLY A 474 -4.43 5.43 8.91
CA GLY A 474 -4.04 5.44 10.31
C GLY A 474 -5.08 4.81 11.23
N SER A 475 -5.56 5.57 12.24
CA SER A 475 -6.59 5.12 13.20
C SER A 475 -7.97 5.54 12.77
N LYS A 476 -8.20 5.90 11.52
CA LYS A 476 -9.48 6.45 11.11
C LYS A 476 -10.04 5.67 9.94
N VAL A 477 -11.36 5.60 9.92
CA VAL A 477 -12.12 5.15 8.76
C VAL A 477 -13.05 6.27 8.32
N PHE A 478 -13.18 6.40 7.01
CA PHE A 478 -14.28 7.11 6.37
C PHE A 478 -15.12 6.11 5.58
N PHE A 479 -16.37 5.95 5.97
CA PHE A 479 -17.36 5.11 5.34
C PHE A 479 -18.39 5.96 4.59
N ALA A 480 -18.77 5.54 3.39
CA ALA A 480 -19.99 6.01 2.75
C ALA A 480 -20.75 4.84 2.14
N ALA A 481 -22.08 4.88 2.24
CA ALA A 481 -22.99 3.93 1.60
C ALA A 481 -23.82 4.65 0.53
N TYR A 482 -24.07 3.98 -0.58
CA TYR A 482 -25.06 4.40 -1.57
C TYR A 482 -26.21 3.39 -1.63
N LEU A 483 -27.44 3.91 -1.59
CA LEU A 483 -28.68 3.12 -1.55
C LEU A 483 -29.86 3.98 -2.01
N TYR A 484 -31.08 3.63 -1.58
CA TYR A 484 -32.32 4.27 -2.04
C TYR A 484 -33.25 4.66 -0.88
N ASP A 485 -34.04 5.70 -1.06
CA ASP A 485 -35.11 6.09 -0.15
C ASP A 485 -36.41 5.32 -0.47
N ILE A 486 -37.44 5.48 0.38
CA ILE A 486 -38.74 4.82 0.20
C ILE A 486 -39.49 5.23 -1.08
N SER A 487 -39.12 6.36 -1.69
CA SER A 487 -39.67 6.83 -2.96
C SER A 487 -38.94 6.25 -4.17
N GLY A 488 -37.88 5.46 -3.95
CA GLY A 488 -37.05 4.88 -5.00
C GLY A 488 -35.96 5.83 -5.51
N ARG A 489 -35.77 7.01 -4.91
CA ARG A 489 -34.67 7.90 -5.27
C ARG A 489 -33.37 7.39 -4.66
N SER A 490 -32.24 7.65 -5.31
CA SER A 490 -30.93 7.41 -4.72
C SER A 490 -30.76 8.24 -3.44
N THR A 491 -29.98 7.74 -2.49
CA THR A 491 -29.57 8.44 -1.26
C THR A 491 -28.24 7.86 -0.80
N TRP A 492 -27.55 8.57 0.09
CA TRP A 492 -26.30 8.11 0.67
C TRP A 492 -26.21 8.46 2.16
N TYR A 493 -25.38 7.70 2.88
CA TYR A 493 -25.05 7.94 4.29
C TYR A 493 -23.54 7.90 4.47
N ILE A 494 -23.02 8.61 5.45
CA ILE A 494 -21.61 8.57 5.82
C ILE A 494 -21.43 8.25 7.30
N ALA A 495 -20.26 7.72 7.64
CA ALA A 495 -19.80 7.63 9.02
C ALA A 495 -18.28 7.75 9.00
N ALA A 496 -17.71 8.50 9.93
CA ALA A 496 -16.27 8.66 10.01
C ALA A 496 -15.83 8.78 11.47
N GLY A 497 -14.59 8.40 11.75
CA GLY A 497 -14.04 8.53 13.08
C GLY A 497 -12.93 7.51 13.37
N PRO A 498 -12.53 7.42 14.65
CA PRO A 498 -11.43 6.55 15.03
C PRO A 498 -11.83 5.06 15.02
N THR A 499 -10.88 4.22 14.68
CA THR A 499 -10.95 2.77 14.76
C THR A 499 -10.39 2.26 16.08
N SER A 500 -10.89 1.11 16.52
CA SER A 500 -10.41 0.30 17.63
C SER A 500 -9.86 -1.04 17.13
N LEU A 501 -9.32 -1.85 18.06
CA LEU A 501 -8.79 -3.19 17.77
C LEU A 501 -7.78 -3.15 16.62
N ASP A 502 -6.85 -2.21 16.72
CA ASP A 502 -5.74 -2.05 15.77
C ASP A 502 -6.20 -1.72 14.33
N GLY A 503 -7.39 -1.14 14.19
CA GLY A 503 -7.96 -0.74 12.91
C GLY A 503 -9.04 -1.67 12.39
N SER A 504 -9.21 -2.85 13.00
CA SER A 504 -10.16 -3.86 12.55
C SER A 504 -11.61 -3.62 12.96
N LEU A 505 -11.87 -2.66 13.86
CA LEU A 505 -13.21 -2.34 14.34
C LEU A 505 -13.48 -0.84 14.28
N PHE A 506 -14.60 -0.44 13.70
CA PHE A 506 -15.09 0.94 13.70
C PHE A 506 -16.52 0.99 14.23
N VAL A 507 -16.79 1.95 15.13
CA VAL A 507 -18.15 2.25 15.61
C VAL A 507 -18.38 3.75 15.50
N GLY A 508 -19.37 4.15 14.71
CA GLY A 508 -19.66 5.56 14.45
C GLY A 508 -21.16 5.83 14.32
N ASP A 509 -21.53 7.09 14.34
CA ASP A 509 -22.90 7.50 14.03
C ASP A 509 -23.12 7.52 12.51
N LEU A 510 -24.29 7.07 12.07
CA LEU A 510 -24.67 7.06 10.66
C LEU A 510 -25.35 8.38 10.30
N GLU A 511 -24.65 9.18 9.51
CA GLU A 511 -25.05 10.54 9.15
C GLU A 511 -25.68 10.62 7.77
N SER A 512 -26.59 11.56 7.62
CA SER A 512 -27.21 11.94 6.35
C SER A 512 -27.15 13.45 6.19
N TYR A 513 -27.22 13.92 4.94
CA TYR A 513 -27.20 15.34 4.64
C TYR A 513 -28.22 15.65 3.54
N SER A 514 -28.62 16.92 3.45
CA SER A 514 -29.58 17.43 2.47
C SER A 514 -29.17 18.82 1.99
N ASN A 515 -29.83 19.34 0.96
CA ASN A 515 -29.72 20.74 0.53
C ASN A 515 -28.31 21.17 0.09
N GLY A 516 -27.45 20.27 -0.37
CA GLY A 516 -26.14 20.64 -0.89
C GLY A 516 -26.11 20.86 -2.40
N GLN A 517 -24.90 20.90 -2.95
CA GLN A 517 -24.62 21.19 -4.36
C GLN A 517 -24.95 20.03 -5.32
N THR A 518 -25.55 20.34 -6.48
CA THR A 518 -25.79 19.37 -7.56
C THR A 518 -24.53 19.04 -8.37
N LEU A 519 -24.56 18.08 -9.31
CA LEU A 519 -23.37 17.71 -10.10
C LEU A 519 -22.76 18.88 -10.90
N THR A 520 -23.58 19.77 -11.46
CA THR A 520 -23.08 20.91 -12.26
C THR A 520 -23.28 22.26 -11.57
N GLY A 521 -24.14 22.34 -10.55
CA GLY A 521 -24.54 23.57 -9.88
C GLY A 521 -23.43 24.29 -9.14
N ALA A 522 -23.73 25.50 -8.70
CA ALA A 522 -22.87 26.30 -7.82
C ALA A 522 -22.78 25.66 -6.41
N PHE A 523 -21.74 26.02 -5.66
CA PHE A 523 -21.56 25.53 -4.30
C PHE A 523 -22.76 25.86 -3.43
N ARG A 524 -23.16 24.87 -2.62
CA ARG A 524 -24.16 24.99 -1.57
C ARG A 524 -23.75 24.05 -0.44
N SER A 525 -23.53 24.61 0.74
CA SER A 525 -23.18 23.83 1.93
C SER A 525 -24.38 22.93 2.31
N PRO A 526 -24.14 21.63 2.53
CA PRO A 526 -25.19 20.70 2.89
C PRO A 526 -25.59 20.85 4.36
N VAL A 527 -26.84 20.53 4.66
CA VAL A 527 -27.43 20.58 5.98
C VAL A 527 -27.52 19.18 6.57
N ARG A 528 -26.86 18.97 7.71
CA ARG A 528 -26.98 17.78 8.55
C ARG A 528 -28.27 17.85 9.38
N PRO A 529 -29.21 16.91 9.26
CA PRO A 529 -30.36 16.84 10.14
C PRO A 529 -29.95 16.62 11.60
N PRO A 530 -30.77 17.08 12.57
CA PRO A 530 -30.45 16.95 14.00
C PRO A 530 -30.58 15.51 14.53
N VAL A 531 -31.33 14.65 13.85
CA VAL A 531 -31.54 13.24 14.23
C VAL A 531 -30.65 12.36 13.36
N LEU A 532 -29.86 11.50 14.01
CA LEU A 532 -28.95 10.57 13.35
C LEU A 532 -29.65 9.25 13.02
N ASN A 533 -29.14 8.54 12.01
CA ASN A 533 -29.72 7.32 11.48
C ASN A 533 -29.21 6.09 12.23
N GLY A 534 -29.05 6.18 13.55
CA GLY A 534 -28.48 5.11 14.38
C GLY A 534 -26.96 4.99 14.28
N LYS A 535 -26.44 3.84 14.73
CA LYS A 535 -25.00 3.53 14.74
C LYS A 535 -24.62 2.54 13.65
N LEU A 536 -23.40 2.72 13.16
CA LEU A 536 -22.69 1.82 12.26
C LEU A 536 -21.62 1.07 13.05
N THR A 537 -21.49 -0.23 12.82
CA THR A 537 -20.36 -1.05 13.25
C THR A 537 -19.77 -1.76 12.05
N LEU A 538 -18.49 -1.55 11.79
CA LEU A 538 -17.71 -2.29 10.81
C LEU A 538 -16.68 -3.14 11.54
N ALA A 539 -16.69 -4.44 11.31
CA ALA A 539 -15.74 -5.39 11.90
C ALA A 539 -15.07 -6.20 10.80
N PHE A 540 -13.75 -6.21 10.73
CA PHE A 540 -12.98 -6.82 9.63
C PHE A 540 -12.21 -8.03 10.13
N SER A 541 -12.39 -9.19 9.47
CA SER A 541 -11.58 -10.38 9.77
C SER A 541 -10.18 -10.26 9.18
N ASP A 542 -10.11 -9.70 7.98
CA ASP A 542 -8.89 -9.51 7.20
C ASP A 542 -9.05 -8.27 6.31
N PRO A 543 -8.01 -7.85 5.56
CA PRO A 543 -8.08 -6.62 4.77
C PRO A 543 -9.15 -6.63 3.65
N THR A 544 -9.74 -7.78 3.32
CA THR A 544 -10.68 -7.97 2.21
C THR A 544 -12.07 -8.48 2.61
N HIS A 545 -12.28 -8.86 3.88
CA HIS A 545 -13.57 -9.35 4.38
C HIS A 545 -13.96 -8.68 5.70
N GLY A 546 -15.25 -8.35 5.82
CA GLY A 546 -15.80 -7.75 7.01
C GLY A 546 -17.29 -8.00 7.20
N THR A 547 -17.81 -7.44 8.28
CA THR A 547 -19.22 -7.44 8.64
C THR A 547 -19.65 -6.01 8.94
N LEU A 548 -20.76 -5.62 8.34
CA LEU A 548 -21.42 -4.35 8.52
C LEU A 548 -22.70 -4.56 9.35
N SER A 549 -22.78 -3.94 10.52
CA SER A 549 -23.97 -3.91 11.36
C SER A 549 -24.48 -2.48 11.53
N TRP A 550 -25.74 -2.25 11.20
CA TRP A 550 -26.40 -0.92 11.21
C TRP A 550 -27.92 -1.11 11.41
N PRO A 551 -28.77 -0.07 11.42
CA PRO A 551 -30.22 -0.27 11.60
C PRO A 551 -30.86 -1.19 10.55
N GLY A 552 -30.23 -1.33 9.38
CA GLY A 552 -30.63 -2.27 8.34
C GLY A 552 -30.31 -3.75 8.60
N GLY A 553 -29.74 -4.09 9.77
CA GLY A 553 -29.34 -5.45 10.13
C GLY A 553 -27.82 -5.67 10.08
N THR A 554 -27.42 -6.94 10.05
CA THR A 554 -26.01 -7.35 9.97
C THR A 554 -25.77 -8.09 8.67
N ILE A 555 -24.82 -7.61 7.86
CA ILE A 555 -24.49 -8.15 6.54
C ILE A 555 -22.99 -8.37 6.40
N ALA A 556 -22.62 -9.44 5.68
CA ALA A 556 -21.23 -9.66 5.30
C ALA A 556 -20.88 -8.71 4.14
N ILE A 557 -19.65 -8.17 4.17
CA ILE A 557 -19.11 -7.32 3.11
C ILE A 557 -17.73 -7.83 2.68
N THR A 558 -17.45 -7.71 1.38
CA THR A 558 -16.16 -8.09 0.79
C THR A 558 -15.63 -6.96 -0.10
N ARG A 559 -14.31 -6.88 -0.28
CA ARG A 559 -13.74 -5.98 -1.29
C ARG A 559 -14.25 -6.38 -2.66
N MET A 560 -14.73 -5.38 -3.39
CA MET A 560 -15.07 -5.53 -4.79
C MET A 560 -13.79 -5.68 -5.60
N GLU A 561 -13.75 -6.71 -6.42
CA GLU A 561 -12.64 -7.02 -7.28
C GLU A 561 -12.99 -6.72 -8.75
N TYR A 562 -12.17 -5.91 -9.42
CA TYR A 562 -12.33 -5.57 -10.83
C TYR A 562 -11.50 -6.52 -11.70
N GLY A 563 -12.08 -7.69 -12.02
CA GLY A 563 -11.40 -8.75 -12.76
C GLY A 563 -10.45 -9.56 -11.89
N VAL A 564 -10.08 -10.77 -12.33
CA VAL A 564 -9.30 -11.72 -11.52
C VAL A 564 -7.95 -11.11 -11.07
N GLY A 565 -7.72 -11.08 -9.76
CA GLY A 565 -6.54 -10.51 -9.12
C GLY A 565 -6.58 -8.99 -8.95
N GLY A 566 -7.68 -8.30 -9.26
CA GLY A 566 -7.76 -6.84 -9.34
C GLY A 566 -7.36 -6.14 -8.03
N VAL A 567 -7.86 -6.62 -6.89
CA VAL A 567 -7.59 -6.04 -5.56
C VAL A 567 -6.10 -6.08 -5.21
N ASN A 568 -5.39 -7.12 -5.66
CA ASN A 568 -3.96 -7.31 -5.42
C ASN A 568 -3.09 -6.86 -6.60
N ALA A 569 -3.70 -6.27 -7.64
CA ALA A 569 -2.97 -5.87 -8.83
C ALA A 569 -1.93 -4.79 -8.54
N VAL A 570 -0.84 -4.83 -9.29
CA VAL A 570 0.19 -3.79 -9.26
C VAL A 570 -0.40 -2.50 -9.88
N PRO A 571 -0.36 -1.35 -9.17
CA PRO A 571 -0.73 -0.08 -9.74
C PRO A 571 0.08 0.22 -10.98
N GLN A 572 -0.57 0.80 -11.99
CA GLN A 572 0.12 1.21 -13.21
C GLN A 572 1.06 2.38 -12.92
N ALA A 573 2.04 2.58 -13.80
CA ALA A 573 2.88 3.77 -13.73
C ALA A 573 2.01 5.03 -13.76
N ASN A 574 2.31 5.99 -12.88
CA ASN A 574 1.55 7.24 -12.73
C ASN A 574 0.06 7.04 -12.38
N GLN A 575 -0.31 5.90 -11.80
CA GLN A 575 -1.67 5.68 -11.31
C GLN A 575 -2.00 6.67 -10.17
N PRO A 576 -3.16 7.36 -10.23
CA PRO A 576 -3.65 8.18 -9.14
C PRO A 576 -3.94 7.37 -7.88
N GLU A 577 -3.91 8.01 -6.72
CA GLU A 577 -4.26 7.34 -5.48
C GLU A 577 -5.75 6.97 -5.41
N ASN A 578 -6.00 5.79 -4.87
CA ASN A 578 -7.35 5.34 -4.53
C ASN A 578 -7.86 6.12 -3.30
N GLY A 579 -9.13 6.50 -3.32
CA GLY A 579 -9.82 7.12 -2.19
C GLY A 579 -10.69 8.31 -2.57
N TRP A 580 -10.93 9.18 -1.61
CA TRP A 580 -11.72 10.40 -1.72
C TRP A 580 -10.96 11.56 -2.36
N TRP A 581 -11.63 12.26 -3.26
CA TRP A 581 -11.16 13.44 -3.98
C TRP A 581 -12.19 14.57 -3.85
N LEU A 582 -11.71 15.77 -3.53
CA LEU A 582 -12.52 16.97 -3.29
C LEU A 582 -12.01 18.15 -4.12
N SER A 583 -12.86 19.15 -4.35
CA SER A 583 -12.50 20.35 -5.11
C SER A 583 -11.89 21.50 -4.30
N GLY A 584 -11.42 21.22 -3.07
CA GLY A 584 -10.60 22.13 -2.26
C GLY A 584 -11.30 23.33 -1.59
N LEU A 585 -12.53 23.69 -1.96
CA LEU A 585 -13.24 24.85 -1.39
C LEU A 585 -14.76 24.66 -1.16
N ASP A 586 -15.29 23.46 -1.40
CA ASP A 586 -16.74 23.22 -1.50
C ASP A 586 -17.15 21.93 -0.74
N ASP A 587 -17.27 22.03 0.58
CA ASP A 587 -17.68 20.91 1.43
C ASP A 587 -19.15 20.56 1.15
N GLY A 588 -19.40 19.52 0.37
CA GLY A 588 -20.77 19.09 0.04
C GLY A 588 -20.92 18.13 -1.12
N ARG A 589 -19.91 18.00 -1.99
CA ARG A 589 -19.85 16.96 -3.01
C ARG A 589 -18.48 16.31 -3.01
N GLY A 590 -18.44 14.98 -3.09
CA GLY A 590 -17.20 14.22 -3.11
C GLY A 590 -17.19 13.16 -4.20
N PHE A 591 -15.97 12.79 -4.61
CA PHE A 591 -15.75 11.73 -5.58
C PHE A 591 -14.84 10.68 -4.97
N PHE A 592 -15.34 9.45 -4.84
CA PHE A 592 -14.51 8.31 -4.52
C PHE A 592 -13.99 7.71 -5.84
N ILE A 593 -12.69 7.53 -5.96
CA ILE A 593 -12.04 7.00 -7.17
C ILE A 593 -11.15 5.84 -6.78
N GLU A 594 -11.25 4.74 -7.52
CA GLU A 594 -10.43 3.56 -7.33
C GLU A 594 -9.96 2.97 -8.66
N TRP A 595 -8.69 2.61 -8.71
CA TRP A 595 -8.04 1.89 -9.78
C TRP A 595 -7.62 0.49 -9.31
N GLN A 596 -7.94 -0.53 -10.12
CA GLN A 596 -7.44 -1.90 -9.98
C GLN A 596 -7.11 -2.46 -11.36
N ALA A 597 -5.88 -2.95 -11.55
CA ALA A 597 -5.43 -3.56 -12.82
C ALA A 597 -5.77 -2.73 -14.08
N GLY A 598 -5.70 -1.40 -14.00
CA GLY A 598 -6.03 -0.47 -15.08
C GLY A 598 -7.53 -0.24 -15.33
N THR A 599 -8.41 -0.90 -14.59
CA THR A 599 -9.85 -0.59 -14.53
C THR A 599 -10.06 0.48 -13.48
N ALA A 600 -10.88 1.48 -13.78
CA ALA A 600 -11.25 2.51 -12.81
C ALA A 600 -12.74 2.46 -12.49
N PHE A 601 -13.05 2.67 -11.22
CA PHE A 601 -14.40 2.89 -10.73
C PHE A 601 -14.45 4.23 -10.00
N MET A 602 -15.52 4.99 -10.24
CA MET A 602 -15.76 6.25 -9.57
C MET A 602 -17.20 6.33 -9.09
N ALA A 603 -17.38 6.81 -7.87
CA ALA A 603 -18.68 7.19 -7.32
C ALA A 603 -18.69 8.68 -6.96
N GLY A 604 -19.69 9.40 -7.43
CA GLY A 604 -19.96 10.78 -7.06
C GLY A 604 -21.09 10.85 -6.05
N PHE A 605 -20.90 11.61 -4.98
CA PHE A 605 -21.89 11.86 -3.93
C PHE A 605 -22.27 13.33 -3.94
N MET A 606 -23.51 13.66 -4.29
CA MET A 606 -24.01 15.03 -4.44
C MET A 606 -25.50 15.12 -4.09
N TYR A 607 -26.19 16.11 -4.65
CA TYR A 607 -27.62 16.33 -4.48
C TYR A 607 -28.32 16.52 -5.83
N ASP A 608 -29.64 16.31 -5.84
CA ASP A 608 -30.50 16.68 -6.95
C ASP A 608 -31.01 18.13 -6.83
N ASP A 609 -31.77 18.60 -7.82
CA ASP A 609 -32.29 19.98 -7.85
C ASP A 609 -33.30 20.27 -6.72
N THR A 610 -33.84 19.23 -6.07
CA THR A 610 -34.70 19.38 -4.88
C THR A 610 -33.88 19.48 -3.59
N GLY A 611 -32.56 19.27 -3.67
CA GLY A 611 -31.68 19.17 -2.51
C GLY A 611 -31.70 17.80 -1.84
N ALA A 612 -32.31 16.78 -2.45
CA ALA A 612 -32.23 15.41 -1.94
C ALA A 612 -30.85 14.82 -2.28
N PRO A 613 -30.24 14.02 -1.40
CA PRO A 613 -28.98 13.34 -1.69
C PRO A 613 -29.13 12.48 -2.93
N ALA A 614 -28.12 12.47 -3.79
CA ALA A 614 -28.06 11.67 -5.00
C ALA A 614 -26.63 11.12 -5.17
N TRP A 615 -26.51 9.95 -5.78
CA TRP A 615 -25.23 9.38 -6.15
C TRP A 615 -25.23 8.96 -7.62
N TYR A 616 -24.07 9.03 -8.24
CA TYR A 616 -23.79 8.55 -9.60
C TYR A 616 -22.55 7.68 -9.61
N ILE A 617 -22.49 6.72 -10.52
CA ILE A 617 -21.29 5.91 -10.72
C ILE A 617 -20.80 6.05 -12.15
N ALA A 618 -19.51 5.87 -12.35
CA ALA A 618 -18.90 5.78 -13.65
C ALA A 618 -17.79 4.73 -13.58
N ALA A 619 -17.72 3.86 -14.58
CA ALA A 619 -16.66 2.87 -14.68
C ALA A 619 -15.90 3.06 -15.99
N LYS A 620 -14.58 2.91 -15.94
CA LYS A 620 -13.71 2.89 -17.10
C LYS A 620 -13.13 1.48 -17.24
N PRO A 621 -13.32 0.80 -18.38
CA PRO A 621 -12.66 -0.47 -18.66
C PRO A 621 -11.13 -0.36 -18.59
N ARG A 622 -10.48 -1.52 -18.47
CA ARG A 622 -9.02 -1.64 -18.41
C ARG A 622 -8.32 -0.83 -19.50
N THR A 623 -7.31 -0.07 -19.11
CA THR A 623 -6.51 0.83 -19.97
C THR A 623 -5.06 0.84 -19.51
N ASP A 624 -4.12 1.27 -20.36
CA ASP A 624 -2.72 1.45 -19.98
C ASP A 624 -2.40 2.88 -19.49
N ASN A 625 -3.34 3.82 -19.65
CA ASN A 625 -3.19 5.20 -19.20
C ASN A 625 -4.12 5.52 -18.01
N ALA A 626 -3.57 5.40 -16.80
CA ALA A 626 -4.25 5.70 -15.54
C ALA A 626 -4.40 7.21 -15.26
N GLN A 627 -3.75 8.10 -16.03
CA GLN A 627 -3.85 9.55 -15.83
C GLN A 627 -5.08 10.18 -16.48
N VAL A 628 -5.90 9.40 -17.19
CA VAL A 628 -7.13 9.89 -17.82
C VAL A 628 -8.29 8.99 -17.41
N PHE A 629 -9.33 9.56 -16.81
CA PHE A 629 -10.62 8.90 -16.66
C PHE A 629 -11.59 9.48 -17.69
N SER A 630 -12.27 8.63 -18.46
CA SER A 630 -13.33 9.06 -19.38
C SER A 630 -14.41 8.01 -19.44
N SER A 631 -15.63 8.38 -19.04
CA SER A 631 -16.80 7.51 -19.03
C SER A 631 -18.10 8.35 -19.04
N GLN A 632 -19.24 7.71 -18.79
CA GLN A 632 -20.54 8.35 -18.59
C GLN A 632 -20.99 8.17 -17.14
N TRP A 633 -21.57 9.22 -16.57
CA TRP A 633 -22.25 9.14 -15.28
C TRP A 633 -23.56 8.37 -15.43
N GLU A 634 -23.66 7.31 -14.64
CA GLU A 634 -24.83 6.46 -14.54
C GLU A 634 -25.58 6.74 -13.24
N ARG A 635 -26.92 6.65 -13.33
CA ARG A 635 -27.79 6.66 -12.16
C ARG A 635 -28.57 5.36 -12.10
N TYR A 636 -28.98 5.01 -10.90
CA TYR A 636 -29.88 3.91 -10.62
C TYR A 636 -31.01 4.40 -9.73
N VAL A 637 -32.15 3.71 -9.77
CA VAL A 637 -33.36 4.04 -8.98
C VAL A 637 -34.02 2.76 -8.46
N ASN A 638 -34.99 2.88 -7.57
CA ASN A 638 -35.88 1.80 -7.12
C ASN A 638 -35.17 0.59 -6.46
N GLY A 639 -33.93 0.72 -5.99
CA GLY A 639 -33.25 -0.37 -5.31
C GLY A 639 -33.58 -0.46 -3.81
N GLN A 640 -32.76 -1.21 -3.09
CA GLN A 640 -32.96 -1.52 -1.69
C GLN A 640 -32.78 -0.29 -0.76
N THR A 641 -33.71 -0.11 0.18
CA THR A 641 -33.64 0.95 1.20
C THR A 641 -32.75 0.54 2.39
N LEU A 642 -32.53 1.43 3.38
CA LEU A 642 -31.67 1.13 4.53
C LEU A 642 -32.17 -0.11 5.31
N THR A 643 -33.47 -0.18 5.57
CA THR A 643 -34.11 -1.23 6.38
C THR A 643 -35.01 -2.18 5.56
N GLY A 644 -35.06 -2.00 4.25
CA GLY A 644 -35.89 -2.79 3.35
C GLY A 644 -35.25 -4.12 2.97
N ALA A 645 -36.10 -5.08 2.58
CA ALA A 645 -35.65 -6.32 1.96
C ALA A 645 -34.89 -6.05 0.65
N TYR A 646 -34.04 -7.00 0.27
CA TYR A 646 -33.28 -6.92 -0.98
C TYR A 646 -34.20 -6.63 -2.18
N ARG A 647 -33.79 -5.62 -2.97
CA ARG A 647 -34.45 -5.22 -4.21
C ARG A 647 -33.37 -4.75 -5.18
N PRO A 648 -33.22 -5.40 -6.36
CA PRO A 648 -32.30 -4.93 -7.38
C PRO A 648 -32.77 -3.57 -7.92
N PRO A 649 -31.84 -2.64 -8.20
CA PRO A 649 -32.19 -1.35 -8.74
C PRO A 649 -32.43 -1.38 -10.24
N ASP A 650 -33.22 -0.42 -10.71
CA ASP A 650 -33.43 -0.17 -12.13
C ASP A 650 -32.38 0.83 -12.64
N ARG A 651 -31.81 0.57 -13.81
CA ARG A 651 -30.97 1.53 -14.54
C ARG A 651 -31.80 2.23 -15.62
N PRO A 652 -32.09 3.54 -15.48
CA PRO A 652 -32.76 4.30 -16.54
C PRO A 652 -31.94 4.29 -17.84
N PRO A 653 -32.59 4.41 -19.02
CA PRO A 653 -31.92 4.29 -20.32
C PRO A 653 -31.03 5.49 -20.69
N THR A 654 -31.06 6.56 -19.89
CA THR A 654 -30.34 7.81 -20.15
C THR A 654 -29.22 8.02 -19.13
N TYR A 655 -28.01 8.26 -19.64
CA TYR A 655 -26.89 8.75 -18.84
C TYR A 655 -27.16 10.16 -18.30
N VAL A 656 -26.51 10.50 -17.19
CA VAL A 656 -26.56 11.84 -16.59
C VAL A 656 -25.66 12.82 -17.37
N GLY A 657 -24.53 12.34 -17.89
CA GLY A 657 -23.61 13.12 -18.72
C GLY A 657 -22.18 12.56 -18.69
N ALA A 658 -21.26 13.21 -19.40
CA ALA A 658 -19.87 12.79 -19.45
C ALA A 658 -19.16 12.95 -18.09
N ALA A 659 -18.28 11.99 -17.78
CA ALA A 659 -17.40 11.97 -16.62
C ALA A 659 -15.94 11.93 -17.11
N THR A 660 -15.24 13.06 -17.09
CA THR A 660 -13.85 13.14 -17.57
C THR A 660 -12.94 13.73 -16.50
N ILE A 661 -11.82 13.07 -16.23
CA ILE A 661 -10.79 13.55 -15.31
C ILE A 661 -9.42 13.42 -15.97
N GLN A 662 -8.63 14.48 -15.89
CA GLN A 662 -7.21 14.48 -16.19
C GLN A 662 -6.44 14.55 -14.87
N PHE A 663 -5.73 13.49 -14.51
CA PHE A 663 -4.85 13.50 -13.35
C PHE A 663 -3.52 14.17 -13.72
N GLN A 664 -3.01 14.99 -12.79
CA GLN A 664 -1.74 15.71 -12.91
C GLN A 664 -0.64 15.08 -12.05
N GLY A 665 -1.00 14.09 -11.24
CA GLY A 665 -0.13 13.33 -10.36
C GLY A 665 -0.94 12.36 -9.51
N ALA A 666 -0.32 11.83 -8.45
CA ALA A 666 -0.97 10.90 -7.53
C ALA A 666 -2.10 11.55 -6.72
N GLU A 667 -2.01 12.86 -6.47
CA GLU A 667 -2.87 13.58 -5.52
C GLU A 667 -3.65 14.75 -6.12
N THR A 668 -3.44 15.10 -7.38
CA THR A 668 -4.08 16.26 -8.04
C THR A 668 -4.67 15.91 -9.40
N ALA A 669 -5.81 16.51 -9.72
CA ALA A 669 -6.51 16.27 -10.97
C ALA A 669 -7.39 17.46 -11.39
N ILE A 670 -7.85 17.44 -12.64
CA ILE A 670 -8.87 18.34 -13.18
C ILE A 670 -10.03 17.49 -13.68
N MET A 671 -11.20 17.64 -13.08
CA MET A 671 -12.44 17.06 -13.57
C MET A 671 -13.16 18.03 -14.51
N THR A 672 -13.61 17.54 -15.66
CA THR A 672 -14.52 18.25 -16.56
C THR A 672 -15.94 17.74 -16.34
N MET A 673 -16.81 18.62 -15.85
CA MET A 673 -18.21 18.35 -15.56
C MET A 673 -19.05 18.27 -16.84
N PRO A 674 -20.26 17.69 -16.80
CA PRO A 674 -21.25 17.86 -17.86
C PRO A 674 -21.46 19.35 -18.16
N GLY A 675 -21.36 19.73 -19.44
CA GLY A 675 -21.40 21.14 -19.87
C GLY A 675 -20.03 21.82 -19.98
N GLY A 676 -18.92 21.12 -19.68
CA GLY A 676 -17.56 21.56 -19.99
C GLY A 676 -16.85 22.37 -18.89
N ARG A 677 -17.53 22.65 -17.77
CA ARG A 677 -16.91 23.34 -16.64
C ARG A 677 -15.81 22.48 -16.01
N GLN A 678 -14.63 23.05 -15.84
CA GLN A 678 -13.50 22.37 -15.17
C GLN A 678 -13.44 22.70 -13.68
N VAL A 679 -13.05 21.71 -12.89
CA VAL A 679 -12.91 21.79 -11.43
C VAL A 679 -11.63 21.06 -11.04
N ASN A 680 -10.77 21.72 -10.27
CA ASN A 680 -9.60 21.08 -9.69
C ASN A 680 -10.04 20.11 -8.61
N LEU A 681 -9.44 18.93 -8.56
CA LEU A 681 -9.60 17.95 -7.50
C LEU A 681 -8.26 17.72 -6.81
N SER A 682 -8.31 17.53 -5.50
CA SER A 682 -7.20 17.10 -4.67
C SER A 682 -7.59 15.87 -3.87
N ARG A 683 -6.64 14.96 -3.65
CA ARG A 683 -6.80 13.80 -2.77
C ARG A 683 -7.11 14.29 -1.35
N TYR A 684 -8.20 13.81 -0.79
CA TYR A 684 -8.64 14.14 0.56
C TYR A 684 -7.96 13.24 1.60
N ARG A 685 -7.49 13.82 2.70
CA ARG A 685 -6.93 13.10 3.84
C ARG A 685 -7.75 13.50 5.08
N PHE A 686 -8.22 12.55 5.88
CA PHE A 686 -9.17 12.81 6.99
C PHE A 686 -8.61 12.58 8.40
#